data_AF-A0A178ERL5-F1
#
_entry.id   AF-A0A178ERL5-F1
#
_cell.length_a   1.000
_cell.length_b   1.000
_cell.length_c   1.000
_cell.angle_alpha   90.00
_cell.angle_beta   90.00
_cell.angle_gamma   90.00
#
_symmetry.space_group_name_H-M   'P 1'
#
loop_
_entity.id
_entity.type
_entity.pdbx_description
1 polymer ?
#
loop_
_entity_poly.entity_id
_entity_poly.type
_entity_poly.pdbx_seq_one_letter_code
_entity_poly.pdbx_strand_id
1 'polypeptide(L)'
;MEPSASSIVSPNSDPLPDSDTVSIGGTIKTPFAFYVEKFSLTHDLKSENEEKEPFDRYCIYTGELYGPELTGKGCSIIISGKGGVESNPDAYQGGTLQIFAEHVEAAAVEKLHLDAGGGPGANRQPVTGTDVGPRGGNGGQGGRVDVVFGCIFEQAIEQGAELVKGLMDPKKKWPTDFEDKIKQFVGFITLKEIMAAMTIPPSMSKVETMMAAPKESIQPTLIQFLIDLAAQRDSLTNAFEQHTSVEGGPYGTGGMGDRQRGPNGDTGKPGSHSVYILSDPAKLLEGEVCFVHPTQCRMLLDMANLLWFCGSLDEKARAANIYTRLMRRLAFLGDVKDEKVSKTRLAEAYRKSEPSLFILGGAPGDEPISFTLLRAVKDEAHGNLLSLLSGKTIFGDDREKVPRGSFGFYQTAIAPLLTNLKEVEKTYRRFLGGEMDAEEKKQAVRDRLARCDFRKHLVQDEIKEKKNDLDTNLQRLHLSTESIGPAKKSLMNAYKAVEEQVKTGVTVSWEDLMSALSQVIFVHGSAPMVALQGADLIHNALEKLESDSGVKIDRSLLLHDAKDMKESVEGLAEGYTLLKDGGVDFDDPAATKLQVLAEKADAFWSQFENILGKPVLDNLRKRFHDYIAIVKERNAAVIGYTEAVLLLIKYQTELDALAAERADISREEYDQLGADHPTMTAFMKKLYTDAIHTTQEWLYKAQRSYQFVSLDRANVVGDQMEGFKFSTFNSATLISINSTLITRYNAFIEKAGTEPQTFNGLRYDIDEMYVDMIQDSGTDGITHTIEIPVFDIHKPNPFGSMVDIRLTKVRFYLDGAKTDSHFLDLTLKHQGKETILNKQDERFDFVHDPLITKFRYNIDNPMVMGPGTTDGDVGSVGEDRYAKVGPFTQWTFQVTTDNNPGLNLGKVSKAYFMFWFTYYETM
;
A
#
# COMPACT_ATOMS: atom_id res chain seq x y z
N MET A 1 6.92 -6.12 44.22
CA MET A 1 7.62 -4.98 43.61
C MET A 1 6.59 -3.89 43.44
N GLU A 2 6.70 -2.82 44.21
CA GLU A 2 5.88 -1.61 44.01
C GLU A 2 6.22 -1.03 42.63
N PRO A 3 5.24 -0.74 41.76
CA PRO A 3 5.52 -0.06 40.52
C PRO A 3 5.81 1.41 40.86
N SER A 4 7.05 1.85 40.63
CA SER A 4 7.38 3.27 40.60
C SER A 4 6.52 3.98 39.55
N ALA A 5 6.19 5.25 39.79
CA ALA A 5 5.31 6.11 39.00
C ALA A 5 5.79 6.45 37.57
N SER A 6 6.32 5.48 36.83
CA SER A 6 6.90 5.65 35.48
C SER A 6 6.35 4.67 34.44
N SER A 7 5.42 3.79 34.79
CA SER A 7 4.84 2.79 33.87
C SER A 7 3.43 3.17 33.40
N ILE A 8 3.30 4.35 32.79
CA ILE A 8 2.08 4.79 32.09
C ILE A 8 2.59 5.43 30.80
N VAL A 9 2.58 4.66 29.71
CA VAL A 9 3.19 5.00 28.40
C VAL A 9 4.49 5.78 28.59
N SER A 10 5.54 5.13 29.12
CA SER A 10 6.87 5.70 28.93
C SER A 10 7.25 5.42 27.49
N PRO A 11 7.60 6.44 26.69
CA PRO A 11 8.35 6.22 25.47
C PRO A 11 9.70 5.52 25.73
N ASN A 12 10.09 5.37 27.00
CA ASN A 12 11.36 4.82 27.49
C ASN A 12 11.36 3.30 27.78
N SER A 13 10.33 2.54 27.41
CA SER A 13 10.49 1.08 27.30
C SER A 13 11.00 0.76 25.90
N ASP A 14 12.08 -0.04 25.81
CA ASP A 14 12.69 -0.55 24.58
C ASP A 14 11.70 -0.73 23.41
N PRO A 15 12.10 -0.47 22.15
CA PRO A 15 11.25 -0.77 21.01
C PRO A 15 10.98 -2.27 21.00
N LEU A 16 9.77 -2.60 21.46
CA LEU A 16 9.14 -3.90 21.53
C LEU A 16 9.87 -4.92 22.44
N PRO A 17 9.46 -5.07 23.70
CA PRO A 17 9.63 -6.33 24.41
C PRO A 17 8.72 -7.37 23.75
N ASP A 18 9.19 -8.62 23.73
CA ASP A 18 8.60 -9.84 23.13
C ASP A 18 7.27 -10.30 23.77
N SER A 19 6.45 -9.37 24.24
CA SER A 19 5.08 -9.62 24.65
C SER A 19 4.17 -8.57 24.02
N ASP A 20 3.72 -8.80 22.79
CA ASP A 20 2.61 -8.07 22.16
C ASP A 20 1.33 -8.08 23.02
N THR A 21 1.34 -8.88 24.10
CA THR A 21 0.32 -9.00 25.12
C THR A 21 0.76 -8.30 26.41
N VAL A 22 -0.02 -7.32 26.84
CA VAL A 22 0.00 -6.84 28.23
C VAL A 22 -0.96 -7.68 29.06
N SER A 23 -0.49 -8.21 30.19
CA SER A 23 -1.30 -8.90 31.19
C SER A 23 -1.10 -8.25 32.55
N ILE A 24 -2.18 -7.80 33.17
CA ILE A 24 -2.15 -7.16 34.49
C ILE A 24 -3.21 -7.83 35.37
N GLY A 25 -2.86 -8.12 36.61
CA GLY A 25 -3.79 -8.65 37.62
C GLY A 25 -3.54 -8.01 38.98
N GLY A 26 -4.62 -7.81 39.76
CA GLY A 26 -4.55 -7.29 41.12
C GLY A 26 -5.00 -5.83 41.26
N THR A 27 -4.68 -5.22 42.41
CA THR A 27 -5.08 -3.84 42.75
C THR A 27 -4.11 -2.83 42.14
N ILE A 28 -4.65 -1.92 41.30
CA ILE A 28 -3.92 -0.81 40.70
C ILE A 28 -4.29 0.46 41.44
N LYS A 29 -3.28 1.27 41.81
CA LYS A 29 -3.47 2.52 42.56
C LYS A 29 -3.37 3.78 41.73
N THR A 30 -2.98 3.66 40.46
CA THR A 30 -2.71 4.81 39.59
C THR A 30 -3.56 4.71 38.32
N PRO A 31 -4.25 5.79 37.93
CA PRO A 31 -4.89 5.91 36.61
C PRO A 31 -3.92 5.56 35.47
N PHE A 32 -4.41 5.00 34.38
CA PHE A 32 -3.59 4.66 33.21
C PHE A 32 -4.39 4.78 31.92
N ALA A 33 -3.67 4.90 30.80
CA ALA A 33 -4.21 4.70 29.47
C ALA A 33 -3.27 3.77 28.68
N PHE A 34 -3.74 2.56 28.37
CA PHE A 34 -3.01 1.61 27.55
C PHE A 34 -3.45 1.72 26.08
N TYR A 35 -2.48 1.77 25.19
CA TYR A 35 -2.64 1.73 23.74
C TYR A 35 -1.75 0.58 23.22
N VAL A 36 -2.32 -0.62 23.05
CA VAL A 36 -1.57 -1.87 22.80
C VAL A 36 -2.24 -2.76 21.76
N GLU A 37 -1.52 -3.52 20.95
CA GLU A 37 -2.21 -4.36 19.95
C GLU A 37 -2.87 -5.60 20.54
N LYS A 38 -2.38 -6.15 21.66
CA LYS A 38 -3.10 -7.21 22.39
C LYS A 38 -3.11 -6.96 23.90
N PHE A 39 -4.26 -7.19 24.51
CA PHE A 39 -4.46 -7.11 25.95
C PHE A 39 -5.09 -8.40 26.45
N SER A 40 -4.41 -9.06 27.40
CA SER A 40 -4.91 -10.27 28.04
C SER A 40 -5.40 -9.99 29.44
N LEU A 41 -6.68 -10.28 29.70
CA LEU A 41 -7.28 -10.21 31.03
C LEU A 41 -7.55 -11.62 31.55
N THR A 42 -6.69 -12.11 32.44
CA THR A 42 -6.82 -13.46 33.04
C THR A 42 -7.14 -13.43 34.53
N HIS A 43 -7.17 -12.23 35.13
CA HIS A 43 -7.42 -11.99 36.54
C HIS A 43 -8.23 -10.70 36.70
N ASP A 44 -8.92 -10.53 37.83
CA ASP A 44 -9.60 -9.28 38.14
C ASP A 44 -8.60 -8.11 38.22
N LEU A 45 -9.01 -6.99 37.64
CA LEU A 45 -8.36 -5.69 37.75
C LEU A 45 -9.17 -4.82 38.72
N LYS A 46 -8.57 -4.32 39.80
CA LYS A 46 -9.31 -3.53 40.81
C LYS A 46 -8.64 -2.20 41.10
N SER A 47 -9.41 -1.14 41.22
CA SER A 47 -8.99 0.17 41.72
C SER A 47 -10.11 0.82 42.55
N GLU A 48 -9.71 1.69 43.47
CA GLU A 48 -10.63 2.52 44.26
C GLU A 48 -10.37 4.00 43.94
N ASN A 49 -11.37 4.71 43.43
CA ASN A 49 -11.29 6.15 43.18
C ASN A 49 -11.38 6.90 44.52
N GLU A 50 -10.34 7.69 44.82
CA GLU A 50 -10.23 8.48 46.05
C GLU A 50 -10.35 10.00 45.79
N GLU A 51 -10.56 10.42 44.54
CA GLU A 51 -10.65 11.83 44.15
C GLU A 51 -12.11 12.28 43.93
N LYS A 52 -12.37 13.56 44.24
CA LYS A 52 -13.69 14.19 44.07
C LYS A 52 -13.87 14.86 42.70
N GLU A 53 -12.77 15.24 42.03
CA GLU A 53 -12.65 15.67 40.62
C GLU A 53 -11.21 16.18 40.36
N PRO A 54 -10.58 15.93 39.19
CA PRO A 54 -11.04 15.06 38.11
C PRO A 54 -10.92 13.58 38.50
N PHE A 55 -11.87 12.76 38.04
CA PHE A 55 -11.93 11.34 38.44
C PHE A 55 -10.78 10.52 37.87
N ASP A 56 -10.36 9.49 38.61
CA ASP A 56 -9.40 8.51 38.12
C ASP A 56 -9.91 7.86 36.82
N ARG A 57 -9.16 8.04 35.74
CA ARG A 57 -9.49 7.55 34.39
C ARG A 57 -8.60 6.37 34.02
N TYR A 58 -9.23 5.24 33.74
CA TYR A 58 -8.60 3.99 33.35
C TYR A 58 -9.00 3.67 31.92
N CYS A 59 -8.02 3.56 31.02
CA CYS A 59 -8.28 3.29 29.62
C CYS A 59 -7.54 2.05 29.13
N ILE A 60 -8.25 1.18 28.42
CA ILE A 60 -7.68 0.01 27.74
C ILE A 60 -8.07 0.11 26.27
N TYR A 61 -7.13 0.51 25.42
CA TYR A 61 -7.36 0.63 23.99
C TYR A 61 -6.50 -0.39 23.26
N THR A 62 -7.16 -1.36 22.62
CA THR A 62 -6.47 -2.52 22.06
C THR A 62 -6.99 -3.01 20.72
N GLY A 63 -6.10 -3.65 19.96
CA GLY A 63 -6.45 -4.39 18.74
C GLY A 63 -7.18 -5.69 19.06
N GLU A 64 -6.81 -6.37 20.14
CA GLU A 64 -7.37 -7.66 20.55
C GLU A 64 -7.50 -7.74 22.08
N LEU A 65 -8.71 -7.92 22.58
CA LEU A 65 -8.99 -8.21 23.99
C LEU A 65 -9.38 -9.68 24.14
N TYR A 66 -8.62 -10.42 24.93
CA TYR A 66 -8.81 -11.85 25.16
C TYR A 66 -8.44 -12.25 26.60
N GLY A 67 -8.71 -13.48 26.99
CA GLY A 67 -8.41 -14.02 28.31
C GLY A 67 -9.64 -14.31 29.19
N PRO A 68 -10.67 -13.45 29.28
CA PRO A 68 -11.84 -13.74 30.13
C PRO A 68 -12.48 -15.10 29.82
N GLU A 69 -12.58 -15.45 28.54
CA GLU A 69 -13.08 -16.72 28.02
C GLU A 69 -12.28 -17.94 28.49
N LEU A 70 -10.97 -17.78 28.73
CA LEU A 70 -10.06 -18.82 29.20
C LEU A 70 -10.23 -19.12 30.69
N THR A 71 -10.92 -18.25 31.43
CA THR A 71 -11.18 -18.43 32.86
C THR A 71 -12.53 -19.09 33.11
N GLY A 72 -12.60 -19.96 34.12
CA GLY A 72 -13.84 -20.65 34.49
C GLY A 72 -14.90 -19.74 35.12
N LYS A 73 -14.49 -18.62 35.73
CA LYS A 73 -15.37 -17.67 36.43
C LYS A 73 -15.57 -16.34 35.70
N GLY A 74 -14.86 -16.12 34.59
CA GLY A 74 -14.73 -14.79 34.00
C GLY A 74 -13.75 -13.89 34.75
N CYS A 75 -13.65 -12.64 34.31
CA CYS A 75 -12.77 -11.61 34.87
C CYS A 75 -13.52 -10.29 35.01
N SER A 76 -13.23 -9.54 36.07
CA SER A 76 -13.80 -8.22 36.31
C SER A 76 -12.78 -7.08 36.20
N ILE A 77 -13.18 -5.94 35.64
CA ILE A 77 -12.47 -4.66 35.77
C ILE A 77 -13.33 -3.76 36.67
N ILE A 78 -12.85 -3.52 37.90
CA ILE A 78 -13.58 -2.83 38.96
C ILE A 78 -12.86 -1.52 39.30
N ILE A 79 -13.47 -0.39 38.97
CA ILE A 79 -13.00 0.96 39.27
C ILE A 79 -14.03 1.64 40.20
N SER A 80 -14.21 1.06 41.38
CA SER A 80 -15.23 1.49 42.33
C SER A 80 -14.84 2.76 43.10
N GLY A 81 -15.80 3.49 43.63
CA GLY A 81 -15.51 4.58 44.56
C GLY A 81 -15.05 4.06 45.92
N LYS A 82 -14.11 4.75 46.56
CA LYS A 82 -13.69 4.41 47.92
C LYS A 82 -14.83 4.60 48.93
N GLY A 83 -14.98 3.64 49.84
CA GLY A 83 -15.98 3.71 50.90
C GLY A 83 -15.72 4.85 51.89
N GLY A 84 -16.80 5.37 52.47
CA GLY A 84 -16.72 6.35 53.55
C GLY A 84 -16.10 5.76 54.82
N VAL A 85 -15.47 6.61 55.62
CA VAL A 85 -14.84 6.26 56.90
C VAL A 85 -15.33 7.17 58.03
N GLU A 86 -15.08 6.83 59.29
CA GLU A 86 -15.62 7.59 60.43
C GLU A 86 -15.22 9.09 60.42
N SER A 87 -14.03 9.42 59.91
CA SER A 87 -13.54 10.81 59.76
C SER A 87 -14.12 11.55 58.54
N ASN A 88 -14.54 10.83 57.51
CA ASN A 88 -15.20 11.34 56.31
C ASN A 88 -16.29 10.35 55.90
N PRO A 89 -17.51 10.48 56.45
CA PRO A 89 -18.53 9.43 56.35
C PRO A 89 -19.07 9.25 54.94
N ASP A 90 -19.04 10.28 54.12
CA ASP A 90 -19.50 10.22 52.73
C ASP A 90 -18.47 9.49 51.87
N ALA A 91 -18.96 8.57 51.05
CA ALA A 91 -18.14 7.79 50.14
C ALA A 91 -17.83 8.53 48.83
N TYR A 92 -16.84 8.02 48.11
CA TYR A 92 -16.37 8.59 46.86
C TYR A 92 -17.14 8.01 45.67
N GLN A 93 -17.23 8.80 44.60
CA GLN A 93 -17.84 8.38 43.34
C GLN A 93 -16.98 7.32 42.64
N GLY A 94 -17.60 6.45 41.84
CA GLY A 94 -16.88 5.51 40.96
C GLY A 94 -16.03 6.21 39.91
N GLY A 95 -14.96 5.55 39.44
CA GLY A 95 -14.05 6.14 38.46
C GLY A 95 -14.60 6.15 37.03
N THR A 96 -13.73 6.51 36.07
CA THR A 96 -14.03 6.43 34.64
C THR A 96 -13.25 5.28 34.00
N LEU A 97 -13.95 4.34 33.38
CA LEU A 97 -13.38 3.24 32.61
C LEU A 97 -13.70 3.43 31.12
N GLN A 98 -12.69 3.36 30.27
CA GLN A 98 -12.86 3.42 28.82
C GLN A 98 -12.17 2.24 28.15
N ILE A 99 -12.90 1.52 27.31
CA ILE A 99 -12.39 0.35 26.60
C ILE A 99 -12.56 0.57 25.10
N PHE A 100 -11.49 0.31 24.36
CA PHE A 100 -11.54 0.07 22.93
C PHE A 100 -10.98 -1.32 22.65
N ALA A 101 -11.72 -2.15 21.93
CA ALA A 101 -11.25 -3.44 21.45
C ALA A 101 -11.65 -3.61 19.98
N GLU A 102 -10.71 -3.52 19.05
CA GLU A 102 -11.01 -3.73 17.63
C GLU A 102 -11.49 -5.17 17.36
N HIS A 103 -10.96 -6.14 18.11
CA HIS A 103 -11.40 -7.53 18.12
C HIS A 103 -11.62 -8.02 19.55
N VAL A 104 -12.77 -8.65 19.78
CA VAL A 104 -13.12 -9.36 21.02
C VAL A 104 -14.05 -10.52 20.65
N GLU A 105 -13.76 -11.71 21.16
CA GLU A 105 -14.62 -12.88 20.94
C GLU A 105 -15.89 -12.79 21.78
N ALA A 106 -17.01 -13.33 21.26
CA ALA A 106 -18.29 -13.35 21.97
C ALA A 106 -18.17 -14.00 23.37
N ALA A 107 -17.45 -15.12 23.45
CA ALA A 107 -17.21 -15.84 24.70
C ALA A 107 -16.39 -15.02 25.72
N ALA A 108 -15.57 -14.06 25.25
CA ALA A 108 -14.83 -13.16 26.12
C ALA A 108 -15.76 -12.11 26.73
N VAL A 109 -16.66 -11.53 25.92
CA VAL A 109 -17.64 -10.52 26.36
C VAL A 109 -18.59 -11.09 27.41
N GLU A 110 -19.12 -12.32 27.21
CA GLU A 110 -20.01 -12.99 28.17
C GLU A 110 -19.36 -13.23 29.55
N LYS A 111 -18.03 -13.22 29.62
CA LYS A 111 -17.25 -13.47 30.83
C LYS A 111 -16.49 -12.25 31.34
N LEU A 112 -16.71 -11.08 30.74
CA LEU A 112 -16.06 -9.83 31.11
C LEU A 112 -17.06 -8.96 31.88
N HIS A 113 -16.77 -8.65 33.13
CA HIS A 113 -17.59 -7.75 33.95
C HIS A 113 -16.90 -6.39 34.14
N LEU A 114 -17.62 -5.31 33.88
CA LEU A 114 -17.13 -3.94 34.04
C LEU A 114 -17.89 -3.28 35.19
N ASP A 115 -17.19 -2.73 36.17
CA ASP A 115 -17.82 -2.11 37.34
C ASP A 115 -17.16 -0.77 37.65
N ALA A 116 -17.96 0.30 37.65
CA ALA A 116 -17.55 1.62 38.12
C ALA A 116 -18.55 2.13 39.17
N GLY A 117 -19.01 1.27 40.08
CA GLY A 117 -19.97 1.60 41.12
C GLY A 117 -19.44 2.61 42.16
N GLY A 118 -20.35 3.34 42.79
CA GLY A 118 -20.02 4.27 43.87
C GLY A 118 -19.64 3.57 45.17
N GLY A 119 -18.80 4.21 45.99
CA GLY A 119 -18.38 3.64 47.26
C GLY A 119 -19.50 3.58 48.30
N PRO A 120 -19.48 2.62 49.25
CA PRO A 120 -20.47 2.54 50.32
C PRO A 120 -20.26 3.63 51.38
N GLY A 121 -21.34 4.31 51.78
CA GLY A 121 -21.32 5.30 52.86
C GLY A 121 -21.01 4.68 54.22
N ALA A 122 -20.31 5.42 55.10
CA ALA A 122 -19.90 4.90 56.40
C ALA A 122 -21.09 4.68 57.35
N ASN A 123 -21.17 3.49 57.94
CA ASN A 123 -22.01 3.26 59.11
C ASN A 123 -21.41 3.98 60.32
N ARG A 124 -22.20 4.76 61.04
CA ARG A 124 -21.71 5.55 62.18
C ARG A 124 -21.82 4.80 63.49
N GLN A 125 -20.80 4.96 64.33
CA GLN A 125 -20.81 4.40 65.68
C GLN A 125 -21.77 5.15 66.63
N PRO A 126 -22.25 4.50 67.71
CA PRO A 126 -23.00 5.16 68.77
C PRO A 126 -22.18 6.26 69.46
N VAL A 127 -22.86 7.32 69.91
CA VAL A 127 -22.24 8.43 70.66
C VAL A 127 -23.05 8.78 71.91
N THR A 128 -22.38 9.26 72.96
CA THR A 128 -23.00 9.69 74.22
C THR A 128 -22.87 11.20 74.40
N GLY A 129 -23.87 11.86 74.98
CA GLY A 129 -23.91 13.31 75.19
C GLY A 129 -24.70 14.07 74.14
N THR A 130 -25.39 13.37 73.23
CA THR A 130 -26.34 13.94 72.27
C THR A 130 -27.60 13.08 72.19
N ASP A 131 -28.78 13.71 72.22
CA ASP A 131 -30.07 12.99 72.16
C ASP A 131 -30.24 12.19 70.85
N VAL A 132 -29.69 12.71 69.74
CA VAL A 132 -29.71 12.09 68.41
C VAL A 132 -28.29 11.72 68.02
N GLY A 133 -28.08 10.50 67.54
CA GLY A 133 -26.77 10.07 67.04
C GLY A 133 -26.41 10.70 65.69
N PRO A 134 -25.15 10.55 65.24
CA PRO A 134 -24.67 11.15 63.99
C PRO A 134 -25.34 10.53 62.76
N ARG A 135 -25.51 11.35 61.71
CA ARG A 135 -26.04 10.91 60.41
C ARG A 135 -25.09 9.94 59.72
N GLY A 136 -25.65 8.88 59.14
CA GLY A 136 -24.95 7.92 58.29
C GLY A 136 -24.33 8.58 57.05
N GLY A 137 -23.21 8.06 56.59
CA GLY A 137 -22.55 8.58 55.39
C GLY A 137 -23.36 8.39 54.11
N ASN A 138 -23.30 9.35 53.20
CA ASN A 138 -23.90 9.19 51.87
C ASN A 138 -23.10 8.19 51.03
N GLY A 139 -23.80 7.39 50.23
CA GLY A 139 -23.17 6.53 49.23
C GLY A 139 -22.62 7.37 48.07
N GLY A 140 -21.49 6.93 47.52
CA GLY A 140 -20.85 7.59 46.39
C GLY A 140 -21.69 7.47 45.13
N GLN A 141 -21.60 8.43 44.21
CA GLN A 141 -22.28 8.30 42.91
C GLN A 141 -21.62 7.20 42.08
N GLY A 142 -22.38 6.61 41.15
CA GLY A 142 -21.80 5.74 40.13
C GLY A 142 -20.86 6.51 39.20
N GLY A 143 -19.87 5.81 38.66
CA GLY A 143 -18.87 6.32 37.74
C GLY A 143 -19.32 6.27 36.28
N ARG A 144 -18.34 6.19 35.37
CA ARG A 144 -18.59 6.16 33.93
C ARG A 144 -17.89 4.98 33.26
N VAL A 145 -18.60 4.28 32.38
CA VAL A 145 -18.02 3.20 31.55
C VAL A 145 -18.34 3.46 30.09
N ASP A 146 -17.34 3.69 29.24
CA ASP A 146 -17.54 3.76 27.79
C ASP A 146 -16.82 2.59 27.09
N VAL A 147 -17.52 1.87 26.23
CA VAL A 147 -16.96 0.77 25.44
C VAL A 147 -17.10 1.10 23.96
N VAL A 148 -16.01 1.00 23.21
CA VAL A 148 -15.97 1.00 21.75
C VAL A 148 -15.45 -0.37 21.31
N PHE A 149 -16.18 -1.09 20.48
CA PHE A 149 -15.71 -2.40 20.02
C PHE A 149 -15.90 -2.62 18.52
N GLY A 150 -14.97 -3.34 17.90
CA GLY A 150 -15.14 -3.86 16.55
C GLY A 150 -15.82 -5.23 16.59
N CYS A 151 -16.55 -5.54 15.52
CA CYS A 151 -17.33 -6.77 15.42
C CYS A 151 -16.96 -7.54 14.17
N ILE A 152 -16.63 -8.83 14.33
CA ILE A 152 -16.20 -9.71 13.23
C ILE A 152 -17.31 -9.94 12.19
N PHE A 153 -18.58 -9.81 12.58
CA PHE A 153 -19.72 -9.98 11.69
C PHE A 153 -19.84 -8.86 10.65
N GLU A 154 -19.26 -7.69 10.89
CA GLU A 154 -19.49 -6.50 10.05
C GLU A 154 -18.98 -6.67 8.63
N GLN A 155 -17.82 -7.31 8.44
CA GLN A 155 -17.31 -7.56 7.10
C GLN A 155 -18.24 -8.48 6.29
N ALA A 156 -18.78 -9.51 6.95
CA ALA A 156 -19.75 -10.40 6.32
C ALA A 156 -21.05 -9.64 6.00
N ILE A 157 -21.51 -8.77 6.91
CA ILE A 157 -22.70 -7.94 6.72
C ILE A 157 -22.52 -6.99 5.54
N GLU A 158 -21.41 -6.24 5.48
CA GLU A 158 -21.11 -5.30 4.40
C GLU A 158 -21.05 -6.00 3.03
N GLN A 159 -20.27 -7.09 2.93
CA GLN A 159 -20.14 -7.83 1.67
C GLN A 159 -21.46 -8.48 1.25
N GLY A 160 -22.20 -9.04 2.21
CA GLY A 160 -23.52 -9.60 1.95
C GLY A 160 -24.55 -8.55 1.53
N ALA A 161 -24.53 -7.36 2.14
CA ALA A 161 -25.42 -6.27 1.76
C ALA A 161 -25.15 -5.80 0.32
N GLU A 162 -23.87 -5.72 -0.07
CA GLU A 162 -23.47 -5.42 -1.44
C GLU A 162 -23.85 -6.52 -2.45
N LEU A 163 -23.86 -7.80 -2.03
CA LEU A 163 -24.43 -8.91 -2.80
C LEU A 163 -25.95 -8.75 -2.97
N VAL A 164 -26.69 -8.49 -1.87
CA VAL A 164 -28.15 -8.28 -1.92
C VAL A 164 -28.52 -7.12 -2.84
N LYS A 165 -27.83 -5.98 -2.70
CA LYS A 165 -28.02 -4.80 -3.55
C LYS A 165 -27.80 -5.13 -5.02
N GLY A 166 -26.75 -5.90 -5.33
CA GLY A 166 -26.51 -6.36 -6.70
C GLY A 166 -27.59 -7.34 -7.18
N LEU A 167 -28.08 -8.25 -6.33
CA LEU A 167 -29.15 -9.19 -6.67
C LEU A 167 -30.48 -8.49 -6.99
N MET A 168 -30.70 -7.30 -6.42
CA MET A 168 -31.85 -6.44 -6.73
C MET A 168 -31.69 -5.64 -8.03
N ASP A 169 -30.49 -5.61 -8.63
CA ASP A 169 -30.25 -4.93 -9.90
C ASP A 169 -30.71 -5.83 -11.06
N PRO A 170 -31.72 -5.42 -11.86
CA PRO A 170 -32.22 -6.22 -12.97
C PRO A 170 -31.22 -6.36 -14.12
N LYS A 171 -30.15 -5.54 -14.15
CA LYS A 171 -29.10 -5.63 -15.16
C LYS A 171 -28.10 -6.76 -14.87
N LYS A 172 -28.05 -7.26 -13.64
CA LYS A 172 -27.06 -8.26 -13.21
C LYS A 172 -27.60 -9.70 -13.26
N LYS A 173 -26.80 -10.60 -13.81
CA LYS A 173 -27.04 -12.03 -13.97
C LYS A 173 -26.37 -12.82 -12.84
N TRP A 174 -27.17 -13.67 -12.20
CA TRP A 174 -26.69 -14.64 -11.22
C TRP A 174 -26.31 -15.96 -11.92
N PRO A 175 -25.23 -16.64 -11.50
CA PRO A 175 -24.24 -16.26 -10.50
C PRO A 175 -23.02 -15.49 -11.06
N THR A 176 -22.89 -15.40 -12.40
CA THR A 176 -21.68 -14.94 -13.09
C THR A 176 -21.22 -13.55 -12.66
N ASP A 177 -22.15 -12.61 -12.50
CA ASP A 177 -21.79 -11.21 -12.21
C ASP A 177 -21.44 -10.98 -10.73
N PHE A 178 -21.42 -12.05 -9.93
CA PHE A 178 -21.27 -12.03 -8.49
C PHE A 178 -20.13 -12.91 -7.98
N GLU A 179 -19.41 -13.62 -8.84
CA GLU A 179 -18.42 -14.64 -8.44
C GLU A 179 -17.38 -14.12 -7.43
N ASP A 180 -16.74 -12.98 -7.70
CA ASP A 180 -15.74 -12.40 -6.80
C ASP A 180 -16.33 -11.96 -5.47
N LYS A 181 -17.54 -11.39 -5.51
CA LYS A 181 -18.27 -11.00 -4.30
C LYS A 181 -18.70 -12.23 -3.49
N ILE A 182 -19.08 -13.32 -4.15
CA ILE A 182 -19.38 -14.62 -3.53
C ILE A 182 -18.12 -15.16 -2.86
N LYS A 183 -16.96 -15.17 -3.55
CA LYS A 183 -15.68 -15.61 -2.96
C LYS A 183 -15.34 -14.82 -1.70
N GLN A 184 -15.42 -13.49 -1.76
CA GLN A 184 -15.15 -12.62 -0.61
C GLN A 184 -16.12 -12.88 0.53
N PHE A 185 -17.42 -12.91 0.25
CA PHE A 185 -18.45 -13.15 1.25
C PHE A 185 -18.31 -14.53 1.91
N VAL A 186 -18.15 -15.60 1.11
CA VAL A 186 -17.92 -16.96 1.60
C VAL A 186 -16.64 -17.02 2.46
N GLY A 187 -15.58 -16.33 2.04
CA GLY A 187 -14.34 -16.22 2.82
C GLY A 187 -14.56 -15.60 4.20
N PHE A 188 -15.42 -14.58 4.33
CA PHE A 188 -15.73 -13.99 5.63
C PHE A 188 -16.62 -14.87 6.49
N ILE A 189 -17.70 -15.43 5.95
CA ILE A 189 -18.65 -16.21 6.75
C ILE A 189 -18.07 -17.55 7.22
N THR A 190 -17.03 -18.05 6.54
CA THR A 190 -16.31 -19.28 6.92
C THR A 190 -15.16 -19.05 7.89
N LEU A 191 -14.99 -17.81 8.39
CA LEU A 191 -14.09 -17.55 9.51
C LEU A 191 -14.52 -18.37 10.73
N LYS A 192 -13.53 -18.89 11.47
CA LYS A 192 -13.74 -19.82 12.60
C LYS A 192 -14.67 -19.22 13.65
N GLU A 193 -14.54 -17.93 13.90
CA GLU A 193 -15.29 -17.16 14.87
C GLU A 193 -16.76 -17.03 14.47
N ILE A 194 -17.03 -16.80 13.17
CA ILE A 194 -18.41 -16.76 12.64
C ILE A 194 -19.01 -18.17 12.69
N MET A 195 -18.26 -19.19 12.29
CA MET A 195 -18.69 -20.59 12.37
C MET A 195 -18.96 -21.07 13.80
N ALA A 196 -18.27 -20.51 14.79
CA ALA A 196 -18.50 -20.81 16.20
C ALA A 196 -19.77 -20.13 16.73
N ALA A 197 -20.09 -18.93 16.24
CA ALA A 197 -21.26 -18.16 16.65
C ALA A 197 -22.55 -18.58 15.93
N MET A 198 -22.46 -19.09 14.70
CA MET A 198 -23.63 -19.37 13.88
C MET A 198 -23.45 -20.51 12.88
N THR A 199 -24.58 -21.13 12.52
CA THR A 199 -24.62 -22.17 11.49
C THR A 199 -24.73 -21.53 10.11
N ILE A 200 -23.72 -21.73 9.26
CA ILE A 200 -23.75 -21.26 7.87
C ILE A 200 -24.74 -22.13 7.07
N PRO A 201 -25.68 -21.54 6.33
CA PRO A 201 -26.56 -22.29 5.44
C PRO A 201 -25.76 -23.13 4.42
N PRO A 202 -26.12 -24.41 4.17
CA PRO A 202 -25.36 -25.28 3.27
C PRO A 202 -25.18 -24.69 1.86
N SER A 203 -26.19 -23.97 1.37
CA SER A 203 -26.18 -23.28 0.08
C SER A 203 -25.19 -22.11 0.00
N MET A 204 -24.62 -21.65 1.12
CA MET A 204 -23.62 -20.56 1.16
C MET A 204 -22.29 -21.02 1.76
N SER A 205 -22.19 -22.28 2.18
CA SER A 205 -21.00 -22.80 2.90
C SER A 205 -19.73 -22.86 2.05
N LYS A 206 -19.87 -22.89 0.73
CA LYS A 206 -18.78 -22.86 -0.25
C LYS A 206 -19.16 -22.04 -1.47
N VAL A 207 -18.14 -21.53 -2.17
CA VAL A 207 -18.30 -20.73 -3.39
C VAL A 207 -19.09 -21.53 -4.44
N GLU A 208 -18.72 -22.79 -4.67
CA GLU A 208 -19.34 -23.63 -5.68
C GLU A 208 -20.82 -23.90 -5.35
N THR A 209 -21.13 -24.12 -4.07
CA THR A 209 -22.50 -24.38 -3.62
C THR A 209 -23.39 -23.14 -3.74
N MET A 210 -22.82 -21.96 -3.47
CA MET A 210 -23.54 -20.69 -3.59
C MET A 210 -23.81 -20.37 -5.04
N MET A 211 -22.80 -20.48 -5.91
CA MET A 211 -22.98 -20.25 -7.34
C MET A 211 -23.96 -21.23 -7.99
N ALA A 212 -24.01 -22.48 -7.55
CA ALA A 212 -24.94 -23.48 -8.08
C ALA A 212 -26.40 -23.27 -7.62
N ALA A 213 -26.65 -22.49 -6.56
CA ALA A 213 -27.99 -22.25 -6.05
C ALA A 213 -28.78 -21.28 -6.97
N PRO A 214 -30.08 -21.51 -7.25
CA PRO A 214 -30.90 -20.56 -8.00
C PRO A 214 -31.01 -19.20 -7.30
N LYS A 215 -31.09 -18.12 -8.08
CA LYS A 215 -31.23 -16.73 -7.57
C LYS A 215 -32.40 -16.59 -6.60
N GLU A 216 -33.52 -17.20 -6.94
CA GLU A 216 -34.78 -17.16 -6.19
C GLU A 216 -34.65 -17.87 -4.83
N SER A 217 -33.72 -18.81 -4.72
CA SER A 217 -33.42 -19.51 -3.46
C SER A 217 -32.34 -18.78 -2.65
N ILE A 218 -31.31 -18.25 -3.30
CA ILE A 218 -30.16 -17.67 -2.60
C ILE A 218 -30.48 -16.29 -2.02
N GLN A 219 -31.28 -15.49 -2.72
CA GLN A 219 -31.60 -14.12 -2.29
C GLN A 219 -32.32 -14.07 -0.93
N PRO A 220 -33.42 -14.79 -0.69
CA PRO A 220 -34.06 -14.77 0.63
C PRO A 220 -33.17 -15.41 1.71
N THR A 221 -32.39 -16.44 1.36
CA THR A 221 -31.47 -17.10 2.31
C THR A 221 -30.35 -16.15 2.74
N LEU A 222 -29.77 -15.40 1.80
CA LEU A 222 -28.74 -14.40 2.07
C LEU A 222 -29.29 -13.25 2.93
N ILE A 223 -30.48 -12.73 2.60
CA ILE A 223 -31.13 -11.67 3.40
C ILE A 223 -31.35 -12.14 4.84
N GLN A 224 -31.90 -13.35 5.02
CA GLN A 224 -32.13 -13.90 6.35
C GLN A 224 -30.82 -14.09 7.11
N PHE A 225 -29.78 -14.63 6.46
CA PHE A 225 -28.48 -14.80 7.08
C PHE A 225 -27.82 -13.48 7.51
N LEU A 226 -28.02 -12.40 6.73
CA LEU A 226 -27.54 -11.07 7.12
C LEU A 226 -28.32 -10.48 8.30
N ILE A 227 -29.63 -10.75 8.40
CA ILE A 227 -30.43 -10.41 9.58
C ILE A 227 -29.91 -11.17 10.79
N ASP A 228 -29.58 -12.45 10.65
CA ASP A 228 -29.05 -13.28 11.73
C ASP A 228 -27.66 -12.79 12.17
N LEU A 229 -26.78 -12.39 11.23
CA LEU A 229 -25.50 -11.74 11.52
C LEU A 229 -25.68 -10.42 12.29
N ALA A 230 -26.61 -9.58 11.85
CA ALA A 230 -26.92 -8.33 12.56
C ALA A 230 -27.44 -8.60 13.98
N ALA A 231 -28.27 -9.63 14.17
CA ALA A 231 -28.76 -10.04 15.49
C ALA A 231 -27.62 -10.53 16.41
N GLN A 232 -26.63 -11.26 15.87
CA GLN A 232 -25.44 -11.65 16.65
C GLN A 232 -24.60 -10.45 17.06
N ARG A 233 -24.41 -9.47 16.16
CA ARG A 233 -23.76 -8.20 16.51
C ARG A 233 -24.52 -7.47 17.62
N ASP A 234 -25.84 -7.33 17.49
CA ASP A 234 -26.65 -6.61 18.48
C ASP A 234 -26.65 -7.34 19.84
N SER A 235 -26.55 -8.68 19.84
CA SER A 235 -26.37 -9.48 21.06
C SER A 235 -25.05 -9.17 21.78
N LEU A 236 -23.96 -8.91 21.05
CA LEU A 236 -22.68 -8.50 21.67
C LEU A 236 -22.80 -7.13 22.34
N THR A 237 -23.45 -6.16 21.68
CA THR A 237 -23.73 -4.85 22.27
C THR A 237 -24.51 -5.00 23.58
N ASN A 238 -25.59 -5.80 23.55
CA ASN A 238 -26.40 -6.08 24.74
C ASN A 238 -25.61 -6.79 25.85
N ALA A 239 -24.68 -7.69 25.50
CA ALA A 239 -23.83 -8.36 26.47
C ALA A 239 -22.91 -7.37 27.20
N PHE A 240 -22.29 -6.43 26.48
CA PHE A 240 -21.52 -5.35 27.10
C PHE A 240 -22.39 -4.48 28.04
N GLU A 241 -23.60 -4.13 27.62
CA GLU A 241 -24.52 -3.36 28.47
C GLU A 241 -24.92 -4.13 29.73
N GLN A 242 -25.27 -5.41 29.61
CA GLN A 242 -25.70 -6.25 30.74
C GLN A 242 -24.58 -6.54 31.74
N HIS A 243 -23.33 -6.64 31.25
CA HIS A 243 -22.17 -6.91 32.11
C HIS A 243 -21.46 -5.65 32.61
N THR A 244 -22.09 -4.48 32.45
CA THR A 244 -21.59 -3.19 32.96
C THR A 244 -22.43 -2.70 34.15
N SER A 245 -21.78 -2.46 35.28
CA SER A 245 -22.36 -1.86 36.49
C SER A 245 -21.83 -0.45 36.70
N VAL A 246 -22.75 0.51 36.85
CA VAL A 246 -22.45 1.90 37.25
C VAL A 246 -23.37 2.35 38.38
N GLU A 247 -23.76 1.42 39.26
CA GLU A 247 -24.68 1.71 40.35
C GLU A 247 -24.12 2.72 41.35
N GLY A 248 -25.02 3.48 41.98
CA GLY A 248 -24.63 4.31 43.11
C GLY A 248 -24.34 3.47 44.35
N GLY A 249 -23.37 3.90 45.15
CA GLY A 249 -23.01 3.24 46.38
C GLY A 249 -24.15 3.26 47.41
N PRO A 250 -24.27 2.23 48.26
CA PRO A 250 -25.30 2.18 49.29
C PRO A 250 -25.03 3.24 50.38
N TYR A 251 -26.08 3.73 51.02
CA TYR A 251 -25.95 4.64 52.16
C TYR A 251 -25.40 3.94 53.41
N GLY A 252 -24.74 4.71 54.26
CA GLY A 252 -24.39 4.34 55.62
C GLY A 252 -25.54 4.54 56.59
N THR A 253 -25.63 3.68 57.60
CA THR A 253 -26.63 3.78 58.67
C THR A 253 -26.20 4.78 59.76
N GLY A 254 -27.15 5.57 60.26
CA GLY A 254 -26.87 6.55 61.33
C GLY A 254 -26.56 5.90 62.67
N GLY A 255 -25.76 6.56 63.50
CA GLY A 255 -25.32 6.05 64.81
C GLY A 255 -26.40 6.23 65.88
N MET A 256 -26.38 5.45 66.96
CA MET A 256 -27.31 5.62 68.08
C MET A 256 -26.85 6.75 69.01
N GLY A 257 -27.73 7.70 69.34
CA GLY A 257 -27.51 8.69 70.42
C GLY A 257 -28.18 8.27 71.73
N ASP A 258 -28.23 9.17 72.70
CA ASP A 258 -28.78 8.87 74.04
C ASP A 258 -30.28 8.54 74.02
N ARG A 259 -31.03 9.00 73.00
CA ARG A 259 -32.48 8.75 72.86
C ARG A 259 -32.88 8.13 71.52
N GLN A 260 -32.26 8.54 70.43
CA GLN A 260 -32.62 8.07 69.09
C GLN A 260 -31.44 7.96 68.13
N ARG A 261 -31.61 7.13 67.10
CA ARG A 261 -30.62 6.96 66.03
C ARG A 261 -30.62 8.18 65.12
N GLY A 262 -29.43 8.57 64.66
CA GLY A 262 -29.27 9.54 63.58
C GLY A 262 -29.90 9.05 62.27
N PRO A 263 -30.24 9.96 61.35
CA PRO A 263 -30.76 9.57 60.05
C PRO A 263 -29.71 8.77 59.26
N ASN A 264 -30.16 7.94 58.32
CA ASN A 264 -29.28 7.29 57.36
C ASN A 264 -28.72 8.32 56.35
N GLY A 265 -27.65 7.96 55.66
CA GLY A 265 -27.22 8.69 54.47
C GLY A 265 -28.17 8.48 53.29
N ASP A 266 -27.89 9.15 52.19
CA ASP A 266 -28.59 8.97 50.92
C ASP A 266 -27.83 7.96 50.03
N THR A 267 -28.55 7.10 49.30
CA THR A 267 -27.92 6.22 48.28
C THR A 267 -27.36 7.08 47.17
N GLY A 268 -26.19 6.71 46.65
CA GLY A 268 -25.63 7.33 45.47
C GLY A 268 -26.56 7.19 44.26
N LYS A 269 -26.50 8.16 43.34
CA LYS A 269 -27.19 8.02 42.05
C LYS A 269 -26.37 7.11 41.13
N PRO A 270 -27.01 6.31 40.26
CA PRO A 270 -26.31 5.61 39.19
C PRO A 270 -25.54 6.60 38.31
N GLY A 271 -24.39 6.14 37.83
CA GLY A 271 -23.59 6.83 36.84
C GLY A 271 -24.09 6.58 35.42
N SER A 272 -23.19 6.61 34.44
CA SER A 272 -23.53 6.46 33.02
C SER A 272 -22.67 5.41 32.34
N HIS A 273 -23.24 4.65 31.42
CA HIS A 273 -22.45 3.83 30.50
C HIS A 273 -22.91 4.02 29.05
N SER A 274 -21.99 3.81 28.11
CA SER A 274 -22.27 3.86 26.67
C SER A 274 -21.49 2.75 25.95
N VAL A 275 -22.14 2.07 25.00
CA VAL A 275 -21.50 1.05 24.16
C VAL A 275 -21.63 1.48 22.70
N TYR A 276 -20.51 1.52 22.00
CA TYR A 276 -20.41 1.94 20.60
C TYR A 276 -19.80 0.84 19.75
N ILE A 277 -20.33 0.65 18.54
CA ILE A 277 -19.77 -0.26 17.55
C ILE A 277 -18.88 0.54 16.61
N LEU A 278 -17.67 0.04 16.32
CA LEU A 278 -16.69 0.72 15.48
C LEU A 278 -17.20 1.01 14.06
N SER A 279 -18.11 0.17 13.55
CA SER A 279 -18.76 0.26 12.24
C SER A 279 -19.88 1.31 12.17
N ASP A 280 -20.22 1.99 13.27
CA ASP A 280 -21.19 3.09 13.29
C ASP A 280 -20.50 4.45 13.54
N PRO A 281 -19.88 5.06 12.51
CA PRO A 281 -19.26 6.38 12.59
C PRO A 281 -20.16 7.46 13.19
N ALA A 282 -21.46 7.45 12.87
CA ALA A 282 -22.37 8.48 13.36
C ALA A 282 -22.48 8.44 14.88
N LYS A 283 -22.61 7.24 15.45
CA LYS A 283 -22.63 7.05 16.91
C LYS A 283 -21.28 7.32 17.57
N LEU A 284 -20.17 6.95 16.94
CA LEU A 284 -18.84 7.27 17.46
C LEU A 284 -18.60 8.77 17.58
N LEU A 285 -19.04 9.54 16.58
CA LEU A 285 -18.90 11.00 16.56
C LEU A 285 -19.71 11.70 17.68
N GLU A 286 -20.79 11.08 18.16
CA GLU A 286 -21.57 11.54 19.33
C GLU A 286 -20.88 11.26 20.67
N GLY A 287 -19.86 10.38 20.68
CA GLY A 287 -19.14 9.93 21.87
C GLY A 287 -18.01 10.86 22.33
N GLU A 288 -17.38 10.51 23.46
CA GLU A 288 -16.28 11.30 24.07
C GLU A 288 -15.04 10.44 24.38
N VAL A 289 -14.90 9.29 23.72
CA VAL A 289 -13.81 8.36 23.95
C VAL A 289 -12.67 8.65 22.98
N CYS A 290 -11.48 8.98 23.49
CA CYS A 290 -10.29 9.11 22.65
C CYS A 290 -9.65 7.73 22.43
N PHE A 291 -10.28 6.91 21.58
CA PHE A 291 -10.02 5.48 21.50
C PHE A 291 -8.83 5.07 20.60
N VAL A 292 -8.35 5.96 19.74
CA VAL A 292 -7.24 5.70 18.81
C VAL A 292 -6.09 6.68 19.03
N HIS A 293 -4.87 6.16 19.19
CA HIS A 293 -3.65 6.98 19.31
C HIS A 293 -2.95 7.15 17.95
N PRO A 294 -2.64 8.39 17.50
CA PRO A 294 -1.97 8.63 16.22
C PRO A 294 -0.63 7.89 16.06
N THR A 295 0.27 7.98 17.05
CA THR A 295 1.54 7.25 17.07
C THR A 295 1.38 5.72 16.98
N GLN A 296 0.40 5.12 17.67
CA GLN A 296 0.16 3.68 17.58
C GLN A 296 -0.28 3.28 16.16
N CYS A 297 -1.17 4.06 15.54
CA CYS A 297 -1.59 3.82 14.16
C CYS A 297 -0.45 3.99 13.16
N ARG A 298 0.43 4.99 13.36
CA ARG A 298 1.64 5.14 12.56
C ARG A 298 2.58 3.93 12.72
N MET A 299 2.76 3.42 13.94
CA MET A 299 3.57 2.21 14.16
C MET A 299 3.01 0.99 13.44
N LEU A 300 1.69 0.80 13.41
CA LEU A 300 1.05 -0.27 12.63
C LEU A 300 1.27 -0.09 11.13
N LEU A 301 1.20 1.14 10.64
CA LEU A 301 1.46 1.46 9.25
C LEU A 301 2.91 1.13 8.88
N ASP A 302 3.87 1.54 9.73
CA ASP A 302 5.29 1.24 9.55
C ASP A 302 5.55 -0.29 9.60
N MET A 303 4.82 -1.02 10.45
CA MET A 303 4.85 -2.48 10.53
C MET A 303 4.39 -3.14 9.21
N ALA A 304 3.29 -2.64 8.64
CA ALA A 304 2.77 -3.11 7.36
C ALA A 304 3.74 -2.79 6.20
N ASN A 305 4.31 -1.58 6.20
CA ASN A 305 5.35 -1.17 5.26
C ASN A 305 6.57 -2.09 5.35
N LEU A 306 7.02 -2.44 6.55
CA LEU A 306 8.15 -3.36 6.73
C LEU A 306 7.85 -4.76 6.20
N LEU A 307 6.65 -5.29 6.45
CA LEU A 307 6.23 -6.59 5.91
C LEU A 307 6.20 -6.57 4.37
N TRP A 308 5.66 -5.51 3.77
CA TRP A 308 5.67 -5.37 2.31
C TRP A 308 7.09 -5.27 1.74
N PHE A 309 8.00 -4.56 2.43
CA PHE A 309 9.42 -4.49 2.08
C PHE A 309 10.11 -5.87 2.07
N CYS A 310 9.78 -6.75 3.03
CA CYS A 310 10.32 -8.12 3.07
C CYS A 310 9.88 -8.93 1.83
N GLY A 311 8.65 -8.72 1.37
CA GLY A 311 8.25 -9.01 -0.01
C GLY A 311 7.79 -10.43 -0.30
N SER A 312 7.82 -11.36 0.67
CA SER A 312 7.20 -12.68 0.52
C SER A 312 5.68 -12.58 0.40
N LEU A 313 5.02 -13.63 -0.14
CA LEU A 313 3.56 -13.64 -0.29
C LEU A 313 2.84 -13.58 1.05
N ASP A 314 3.34 -14.29 2.07
CA ASP A 314 2.77 -14.27 3.42
C ASP A 314 2.87 -12.87 4.05
N GLU A 315 4.05 -12.25 3.98
CA GLU A 315 4.25 -10.92 4.55
C GLU A 315 3.44 -9.86 3.82
N LYS A 316 3.32 -9.94 2.49
CA LYS A 316 2.43 -9.08 1.69
C LYS A 316 0.97 -9.25 2.10
N ALA A 317 0.50 -10.47 2.31
CA ALA A 317 -0.86 -10.72 2.79
C ALA A 317 -1.07 -10.13 4.20
N ARG A 318 -0.09 -10.27 5.10
CA ARG A 318 -0.10 -9.66 6.43
C ARG A 318 -0.11 -8.13 6.37
N ALA A 319 0.67 -7.53 5.47
CA ALA A 319 0.67 -6.08 5.23
C ALA A 319 -0.71 -5.59 4.76
N ALA A 320 -1.32 -6.27 3.78
CA ALA A 320 -2.66 -5.96 3.28
C ALA A 320 -3.72 -5.98 4.40
N ASN A 321 -3.65 -6.99 5.27
CA ASN A 321 -4.53 -7.10 6.43
C ASN A 321 -4.37 -5.91 7.39
N ILE A 322 -3.15 -5.48 7.69
CA ILE A 322 -2.90 -4.33 8.57
C ILE A 322 -3.40 -3.03 7.92
N TYR A 323 -3.14 -2.81 6.62
CA TYR A 323 -3.66 -1.62 5.93
C TYR A 323 -5.19 -1.57 5.98
N THR A 324 -5.86 -2.69 5.70
CA THR A 324 -7.33 -2.78 5.76
C THR A 324 -7.85 -2.54 7.17
N ARG A 325 -7.18 -3.08 8.20
CA ARG A 325 -7.50 -2.80 9.61
C ARG A 325 -7.38 -1.32 9.95
N LEU A 326 -6.29 -0.66 9.55
CA LEU A 326 -6.11 0.78 9.74
C LEU A 326 -7.21 1.59 9.06
N MET A 327 -7.58 1.25 7.83
CA MET A 327 -8.68 1.93 7.12
C MET A 327 -10.00 1.85 7.89
N ARG A 328 -10.32 0.68 8.47
CA ARG A 328 -11.54 0.50 9.28
C ARG A 328 -11.47 1.21 10.62
N ARG A 329 -10.37 1.05 11.35
CA ARG A 329 -10.12 1.70 12.65
C ARG A 329 -10.29 3.22 12.56
N LEU A 330 -10.01 3.80 11.39
CA LEU A 330 -10.01 5.23 11.13
C LEU A 330 -11.20 5.71 10.28
N ALA A 331 -12.18 4.84 10.00
CA ALA A 331 -13.30 5.14 9.11
C ALA A 331 -14.17 6.32 9.61
N PHE A 332 -14.23 6.55 10.94
CA PHE A 332 -14.98 7.65 11.55
C PHE A 332 -14.55 9.05 11.11
N LEU A 333 -13.33 9.21 10.57
CA LEU A 333 -12.82 10.48 10.07
C LEU A 333 -13.43 10.89 8.73
N GLY A 334 -14.20 9.99 8.09
CA GLY A 334 -14.65 10.13 6.71
C GLY A 334 -13.50 10.04 5.72
N ASP A 335 -13.82 10.15 4.44
CA ASP A 335 -12.80 10.16 3.37
C ASP A 335 -12.23 11.55 3.14
N VAL A 336 -12.95 12.61 3.55
CA VAL A 336 -12.50 14.00 3.38
C VAL A 336 -12.60 14.73 4.71
N LYS A 337 -11.81 15.80 4.84
CA LYS A 337 -11.96 16.73 5.96
C LYS A 337 -13.36 17.35 5.92
N ASP A 338 -14.18 16.99 6.89
CA ASP A 338 -15.49 17.59 7.11
C ASP A 338 -15.45 18.51 8.34
N GLU A 339 -15.82 19.78 8.14
CA GLU A 339 -15.96 20.73 9.25
C GLU A 339 -16.94 20.25 10.32
N LYS A 340 -17.98 19.50 9.92
CA LYS A 340 -18.95 18.95 10.87
C LYS A 340 -18.28 17.94 11.78
N VAL A 341 -17.49 17.02 11.21
CA VAL A 341 -16.70 16.03 11.97
C VAL A 341 -15.74 16.71 12.95
N SER A 342 -15.11 17.81 12.54
CA SER A 342 -14.16 18.59 13.38
C SER A 342 -14.80 19.29 14.58
N LYS A 343 -16.14 19.43 14.58
CA LYS A 343 -16.95 20.10 15.60
C LYS A 343 -17.78 19.11 16.43
N THR A 344 -17.50 17.81 16.31
CA THR A 344 -18.21 16.75 17.06
C THR A 344 -17.71 16.63 18.50
N ARG A 345 -18.48 15.94 19.35
CA ARG A 345 -18.08 15.62 20.74
C ARG A 345 -16.81 14.77 20.77
N LEU A 346 -16.67 13.87 19.80
CA LEU A 346 -15.46 13.07 19.66
C LEU A 346 -14.24 13.95 19.37
N ALA A 347 -14.36 14.90 18.43
CA ALA A 347 -13.30 15.85 18.12
C ALA A 347 -12.89 16.69 19.33
N GLU A 348 -13.86 17.14 20.15
CA GLU A 348 -13.57 17.83 21.41
C GLU A 348 -12.85 16.94 22.43
N ALA A 349 -13.24 15.66 22.55
CA ALA A 349 -12.58 14.71 23.43
C ALA A 349 -11.12 14.44 23.02
N TYR A 350 -10.86 14.36 21.71
CA TYR A 350 -9.51 14.28 21.17
C TYR A 350 -8.71 15.53 21.46
N ARG A 351 -9.25 16.73 21.21
CA ARG A 351 -8.59 18.00 21.51
C ARG A 351 -8.22 18.13 23.00
N LYS A 352 -9.09 17.69 23.91
CA LYS A 352 -8.82 17.64 25.35
C LYS A 352 -7.72 16.63 25.71
N SER A 353 -7.61 15.54 24.95
CA SER A 353 -6.67 14.45 25.20
C SER A 353 -5.31 14.66 24.53
N GLU A 354 -5.17 15.57 23.56
CA GLU A 354 -3.92 15.84 22.82
C GLU A 354 -2.68 16.00 23.70
N PRO A 355 -2.70 16.78 24.82
CA PRO A 355 -1.55 16.86 25.71
C PRO A 355 -1.14 15.51 26.32
N SER A 356 -2.11 14.66 26.68
CA SER A 356 -1.86 13.31 27.20
C SER A 356 -1.41 12.31 26.13
N LEU A 357 -1.68 12.62 24.86
CA LEU A 357 -1.15 11.90 23.69
C LEU A 357 0.19 12.46 23.21
N PHE A 358 0.73 13.45 23.93
CA PHE A 358 1.98 14.15 23.59
C PHE A 358 1.94 14.94 22.28
N ILE A 359 0.74 15.42 21.93
CA ILE A 359 0.45 16.25 20.76
C ILE A 359 0.19 17.68 21.23
N LEU A 360 0.82 18.66 20.58
CA LEU A 360 0.55 20.06 20.84
C LEU A 360 -0.76 20.48 20.16
N GLY A 361 -1.68 21.03 20.96
CA GLY A 361 -3.01 21.41 20.49
C GLY A 361 -2.98 22.48 19.38
N GLY A 362 -3.96 22.37 18.47
CA GLY A 362 -4.27 23.40 17.48
C GLY A 362 -5.04 24.59 18.08
N ALA A 363 -5.29 25.62 17.26
CA ALA A 363 -6.11 26.75 17.69
C ALA A 363 -7.56 26.30 18.02
N PRO A 364 -8.24 26.91 19.01
CA PRO A 364 -9.62 26.58 19.32
C PRO A 364 -10.55 26.77 18.12
N GLY A 365 -11.30 25.74 17.76
CA GLY A 365 -12.24 25.75 16.62
C GLY A 365 -11.73 25.12 15.33
N ASP A 366 -10.41 24.92 15.20
CA ASP A 366 -9.82 24.15 14.10
C ASP A 366 -9.95 22.65 14.35
N GLU A 367 -9.78 21.85 13.30
CA GLU A 367 -9.71 20.40 13.41
C GLU A 367 -8.63 19.98 14.42
N PRO A 368 -8.90 18.99 15.31
CA PRO A 368 -7.87 18.45 16.20
C PRO A 368 -6.65 17.97 15.40
N ILE A 369 -5.45 18.31 15.85
CA ILE A 369 -4.19 17.87 15.22
C ILE A 369 -4.13 16.35 15.17
N SER A 370 -4.62 15.70 16.22
CA SER A 370 -4.79 14.25 16.28
C SER A 370 -5.64 13.68 15.13
N PHE A 371 -6.72 14.35 14.71
CA PHE A 371 -7.52 13.94 13.54
C PHE A 371 -6.74 14.11 12.24
N THR A 372 -6.01 15.21 12.08
CA THR A 372 -5.14 15.41 10.92
C THR A 372 -4.08 14.31 10.80
N LEU A 373 -3.42 13.95 11.90
CA LEU A 373 -2.42 12.88 11.94
C LEU A 373 -3.04 11.50 11.64
N LEU A 374 -4.21 11.19 12.19
CA LEU A 374 -4.90 9.93 11.93
C LEU A 374 -5.38 9.85 10.47
N ARG A 375 -5.88 10.94 9.90
CA ARG A 375 -6.28 10.96 8.49
C ARG A 375 -5.10 10.70 7.57
N ALA A 376 -3.93 11.29 7.84
CA ALA A 376 -2.72 11.01 7.08
C ALA A 376 -2.33 9.50 7.13
N VAL A 377 -2.47 8.85 8.29
CA VAL A 377 -2.25 7.40 8.41
C VAL A 377 -3.27 6.60 7.59
N LYS A 378 -4.55 6.99 7.62
CA LYS A 378 -5.62 6.35 6.82
C LYS A 378 -5.33 6.46 5.32
N ASP A 379 -4.98 7.66 4.86
CA ASP A 379 -4.75 7.94 3.45
C ASP A 379 -3.51 7.20 2.92
N GLU A 380 -2.43 7.16 3.72
CA GLU A 380 -1.23 6.41 3.37
C GLU A 380 -1.46 4.89 3.37
N ALA A 381 -2.20 4.36 4.36
CA ALA A 381 -2.58 2.95 4.39
C ALA A 381 -3.40 2.56 3.16
N HIS A 382 -4.34 3.43 2.76
CA HIS A 382 -5.15 3.22 1.56
C HIS A 382 -4.31 3.23 0.28
N GLY A 383 -3.44 4.24 0.10
CA GLY A 383 -2.55 4.33 -1.06
C GLY A 383 -1.58 3.15 -1.15
N ASN A 384 -1.02 2.71 -0.02
CA ASN A 384 -0.12 1.56 0.03
C ASN A 384 -0.86 0.24 -0.25
N LEU A 385 -2.09 0.07 0.25
CA LEU A 385 -2.91 -1.10 -0.08
C LEU A 385 -3.21 -1.18 -1.59
N LEU A 386 -3.60 -0.06 -2.20
CA LEU A 386 -3.86 -0.02 -3.64
C LEU A 386 -2.61 -0.39 -4.45
N SER A 387 -1.45 0.16 -4.08
CA SER A 387 -0.19 -0.10 -4.76
C SER A 387 0.29 -1.55 -4.56
N LEU A 388 0.10 -2.12 -3.37
CA LEU A 388 0.37 -3.53 -3.11
C LEU A 388 -0.51 -4.45 -3.96
N LEU A 389 -1.82 -4.15 -4.04
CA LEU A 389 -2.79 -4.93 -4.80
C LEU A 389 -2.64 -4.79 -6.31
N SER A 390 -2.08 -3.68 -6.79
CA SER A 390 -1.72 -3.50 -8.21
C SER A 390 -0.41 -4.21 -8.61
N GLY A 391 0.18 -4.99 -7.69
CA GLY A 391 1.37 -5.78 -7.94
C GLY A 391 2.68 -5.01 -7.82
N LYS A 392 2.63 -3.71 -7.50
CA LYS A 392 3.82 -2.87 -7.37
C LYS A 392 4.64 -3.23 -6.13
N THR A 393 5.85 -2.70 -6.14
CA THR A 393 6.77 -2.73 -5.01
C THR A 393 6.43 -1.60 -4.06
N ILE A 394 6.95 -1.64 -2.82
CA ILE A 394 6.71 -0.60 -1.80
C ILE A 394 7.15 0.80 -2.23
N PHE A 395 8.06 0.88 -3.22
CA PHE A 395 8.57 2.14 -3.77
C PHE A 395 7.78 2.61 -5.00
N GLY A 396 6.68 1.94 -5.34
CA GLY A 396 5.82 2.28 -6.48
C GLY A 396 6.33 1.79 -7.83
N ASP A 397 7.42 1.02 -7.86
CA ASP A 397 8.01 0.47 -9.07
C ASP A 397 7.38 -0.88 -9.46
N ASP A 398 7.40 -1.22 -10.75
CA ASP A 398 7.07 -2.56 -11.26
C ASP A 398 8.01 -3.63 -10.68
N ARG A 399 7.53 -4.87 -10.61
CA ARG A 399 8.32 -6.01 -10.08
C ARG A 399 9.55 -6.30 -10.92
N GLU A 400 9.53 -5.98 -12.20
CA GLU A 400 10.61 -6.17 -13.16
C GLU A 400 11.54 -4.95 -13.20
N LYS A 401 11.17 -3.84 -12.53
CA LYS A 401 11.97 -2.62 -12.57
C LYS A 401 13.32 -2.83 -11.89
N VAL A 402 14.39 -2.41 -12.56
CA VAL A 402 15.77 -2.48 -12.08
C VAL A 402 16.43 -1.10 -12.20
N PRO A 403 17.24 -0.72 -11.21
CA PRO A 403 17.96 0.53 -11.29
C PRO A 403 19.11 0.49 -12.32
N ARG A 404 19.47 1.66 -12.85
CA ARG A 404 20.58 1.81 -13.81
C ARG A 404 21.98 1.77 -13.19
N GLY A 405 22.10 2.01 -11.88
CA GLY A 405 23.38 1.88 -11.19
C GLY A 405 23.86 0.42 -11.16
N SER A 406 25.17 0.21 -11.29
CA SER A 406 25.75 -1.11 -11.06
C SER A 406 25.61 -1.55 -9.61
N PHE A 407 25.84 -2.84 -9.34
CA PHE A 407 25.86 -3.33 -7.97
C PHE A 407 26.97 -2.65 -7.15
N GLY A 408 28.16 -2.47 -7.74
CA GLY A 408 29.29 -1.77 -7.09
C GLY A 408 28.98 -0.31 -6.75
N PHE A 409 28.20 0.40 -7.58
CA PHE A 409 27.70 1.74 -7.28
C PHE A 409 26.83 1.74 -6.02
N TYR A 410 25.83 0.85 -5.95
CA TYR A 410 24.94 0.78 -4.79
C TYR A 410 25.65 0.33 -3.52
N GLN A 411 26.57 -0.63 -3.63
CA GLN A 411 27.41 -1.08 -2.52
C GLN A 411 28.20 0.10 -1.90
N THR A 412 28.76 0.97 -2.75
CA THR A 412 29.50 2.16 -2.30
C THR A 412 28.57 3.20 -1.67
N ALA A 413 27.39 3.41 -2.25
CA ALA A 413 26.43 4.40 -1.78
C ALA A 413 25.76 4.02 -0.44
N ILE A 414 25.57 2.73 -0.16
CA ILE A 414 24.92 2.23 1.06
C ILE A 414 25.81 2.40 2.30
N ALA A 415 27.13 2.29 2.17
CA ALA A 415 28.05 2.35 3.31
C ALA A 415 27.89 3.60 4.21
N PRO A 416 27.83 4.83 3.68
CA PRO A 416 27.58 6.01 4.50
C PRO A 416 26.15 6.04 5.09
N LEU A 417 25.15 5.49 4.40
CA LEU A 417 23.77 5.41 4.90
C LEU A 417 23.66 4.48 6.12
N LEU A 418 24.28 3.29 6.06
CA LEU A 418 24.34 2.36 7.20
C LEU A 418 25.10 2.96 8.39
N THR A 419 26.16 3.71 8.13
CA THR A 419 26.93 4.42 9.17
C THR A 419 26.05 5.47 9.85
N ASN A 420 25.34 6.29 9.06
CA ASN A 420 24.42 7.29 9.57
C ASN A 420 23.26 6.65 10.38
N LEU A 421 22.66 5.59 9.86
CA LEU A 421 21.60 4.85 10.55
C LEU A 421 22.07 4.37 11.94
N LYS A 422 23.28 3.81 12.02
CA LYS A 422 23.86 3.36 13.30
C LYS A 422 24.04 4.50 14.31
N GLU A 423 24.50 5.66 13.86
CA GLU A 423 24.66 6.83 14.75
C GLU A 423 23.31 7.42 15.19
N VAL A 424 22.32 7.46 14.29
CA VAL A 424 20.94 7.88 14.61
C VAL A 424 20.31 6.94 15.63
N GLU A 425 20.44 5.63 15.43
CA GLU A 425 19.96 4.62 16.39
C GLU A 425 20.61 4.77 17.76
N LYS A 426 21.93 4.95 17.79
CA LYS A 426 22.68 5.16 19.03
C LYS A 426 22.16 6.40 19.77
N THR A 427 21.93 7.50 19.06
CA THR A 427 21.37 8.73 19.64
C THR A 427 19.96 8.50 20.16
N TYR A 428 19.12 7.79 19.40
CA TYR A 428 17.77 7.44 19.84
C TYR A 428 17.78 6.57 21.11
N ARG A 429 18.64 5.57 21.19
CA ARG A 429 18.77 4.72 22.39
C ARG A 429 19.28 5.50 23.60
N ARG A 430 20.28 6.37 23.43
CA ARG A 430 20.75 7.27 24.50
C ARG A 430 19.64 8.18 25.00
N PHE A 431 18.81 8.69 24.08
CA PHE A 431 17.65 9.49 24.42
C PHE A 431 16.65 8.70 25.28
N LEU A 432 16.27 7.49 24.85
CA LEU A 432 15.37 6.59 25.60
C LEU A 432 15.94 6.20 26.97
N GLY A 433 17.26 6.01 27.07
CA GLY A 433 17.95 5.70 28.32
C GLY A 433 18.08 6.87 29.28
N GLY A 434 17.64 8.08 28.91
CA GLY A 434 17.81 9.29 29.72
C GLY A 434 19.27 9.76 29.84
N GLU A 435 20.15 9.33 28.93
CA GLU A 435 21.60 9.56 28.98
C GLU A 435 22.04 10.85 28.26
N MET A 436 21.08 11.63 27.75
CA MET A 436 21.35 12.90 27.05
C MET A 436 21.12 14.10 27.96
N ASP A 437 22.06 15.04 27.95
CA ASP A 437 21.91 16.31 28.65
C ASP A 437 21.00 17.30 27.89
N ALA A 438 20.68 18.43 28.53
CA ALA A 438 19.75 19.42 27.98
C ALA A 438 20.26 20.10 26.69
N GLU A 439 21.58 20.26 26.52
CA GLU A 439 22.17 20.84 25.31
C GLU A 439 22.26 19.82 24.17
N GLU A 440 22.59 18.57 24.46
CA GLU A 440 22.52 17.45 23.50
C GLU A 440 21.09 17.29 22.95
N LYS A 441 20.08 17.39 23.83
CA LYS A 441 18.66 17.35 23.44
C LYS A 441 18.26 18.56 22.58
N LYS A 442 18.71 19.78 22.90
CA LYS A 442 18.48 20.98 22.05
C LYS A 442 19.17 20.88 20.69
N GLN A 443 20.37 20.32 20.65
CA GLN A 443 21.08 20.13 19.38
C GLN A 443 20.33 19.12 18.49
N ALA A 444 19.79 18.04 19.06
CA ALA A 444 18.94 17.10 18.33
C ALA A 444 17.69 17.77 17.73
N VAL A 445 17.08 18.76 18.43
CA VAL A 445 15.98 19.58 17.90
C VAL A 445 16.43 20.50 16.75
N ARG A 446 17.61 21.11 16.85
CA ARG A 446 18.13 21.95 15.75
C ARG A 446 18.45 21.11 14.50
N ASP A 447 18.99 19.91 14.71
CA ASP A 447 19.25 18.95 13.64
C ASP A 447 17.93 18.47 12.97
N ARG A 448 16.80 18.49 13.69
CA ARG A 448 15.46 18.18 13.15
C ARG A 448 15.06 19.12 12.03
N LEU A 449 15.18 20.43 12.21
CA LEU A 449 14.79 21.42 11.19
C LEU A 449 15.57 21.19 9.89
N ALA A 450 16.89 21.01 10.00
CA ALA A 450 17.75 20.73 8.87
C ALA A 450 17.37 19.42 8.15
N ARG A 451 16.93 18.40 8.90
CA ARG A 451 16.52 17.10 8.34
C ARG A 451 15.11 17.10 7.75
N CYS A 452 14.15 17.80 8.37
CA CYS A 452 12.83 18.05 7.77
C CYS A 452 13.00 18.81 6.45
N ASP A 453 13.89 19.80 6.40
CA ASP A 453 14.21 20.53 5.17
C ASP A 453 14.91 19.62 4.15
N PHE A 454 15.82 18.75 4.57
CA PHE A 454 16.45 17.75 3.69
C PHE A 454 15.45 16.74 3.13
N ARG A 455 14.57 16.14 3.96
CA ARG A 455 13.52 15.23 3.50
C ARG A 455 12.53 15.95 2.59
N LYS A 456 12.15 17.19 2.92
CA LYS A 456 11.34 18.04 2.06
C LYS A 456 11.99 18.23 0.69
N HIS A 457 13.29 18.48 0.63
CA HIS A 457 14.04 18.55 -0.63
C HIS A 457 14.02 17.23 -1.40
N LEU A 458 14.25 16.09 -0.73
CA LEU A 458 14.15 14.78 -1.37
C LEU A 458 12.76 14.50 -1.95
N VAL A 459 11.69 14.74 -1.18
CA VAL A 459 10.30 14.56 -1.65
C VAL A 459 9.99 15.53 -2.80
N GLN A 460 10.54 16.75 -2.78
CA GLN A 460 10.42 17.69 -3.92
C GLN A 460 11.12 17.17 -5.18
N ASP A 461 12.29 16.52 -5.04
CA ASP A 461 12.98 15.89 -6.16
C ASP A 461 12.19 14.67 -6.68
N GLU A 462 11.60 13.85 -5.80
CA GLU A 462 10.69 12.74 -6.16
C GLU A 462 9.44 13.25 -6.91
N ILE A 463 8.83 14.36 -6.44
CA ILE A 463 7.72 15.01 -7.15
C ILE A 463 8.16 15.46 -8.54
N LYS A 464 9.36 16.04 -8.68
CA LYS A 464 9.88 16.46 -9.99
C LYS A 464 10.08 15.27 -10.92
N GLU A 465 10.59 14.15 -10.41
CA GLU A 465 10.72 12.90 -11.17
C GLU A 465 9.34 12.40 -11.63
N LYS A 466 8.36 12.30 -10.72
CA LYS A 466 7.02 11.82 -11.09
C LYS A 466 6.26 12.75 -12.02
N LYS A 467 6.54 14.06 -12.00
CA LYS A 467 6.02 14.98 -13.04
C LYS A 467 6.57 14.62 -14.42
N ASN A 468 7.84 14.25 -14.53
CA ASN A 468 8.40 13.79 -15.81
C ASN A 468 7.79 12.44 -16.24
N ASP A 469 7.53 11.53 -15.30
CA ASP A 469 6.82 10.27 -15.57
C ASP A 469 5.40 10.53 -16.10
N LEU A 470 4.69 11.49 -15.49
CA LEU A 470 3.36 11.93 -15.91
C LEU A 470 3.39 12.46 -17.36
N ASP A 471 4.31 13.36 -17.68
CA ASP A 471 4.48 13.91 -19.03
C ASP A 471 4.87 12.83 -20.05
N THR A 472 5.76 11.91 -19.66
CA THR A 472 6.20 10.80 -20.52
C THR A 472 5.02 9.88 -20.85
N ASN A 473 4.21 9.51 -19.86
CA ASN A 473 3.03 8.68 -20.08
C ASN A 473 1.96 9.43 -20.91
N LEU A 474 1.81 10.75 -20.73
CA LEU A 474 0.92 11.57 -21.55
C LEU A 474 1.37 11.61 -23.03
N GLN A 475 2.68 11.70 -23.29
CA GLN A 475 3.22 11.63 -24.64
C GLN A 475 3.01 10.24 -25.27
N ARG A 476 3.31 9.16 -24.53
CA ARG A 476 3.03 7.78 -24.98
C ARG A 476 1.55 7.58 -25.28
N LEU A 477 0.67 8.15 -24.47
CA LEU A 477 -0.76 8.09 -24.67
C LEU A 477 -1.21 8.82 -25.93
N HIS A 478 -0.72 10.04 -26.19
CA HIS A 478 -1.02 10.76 -27.42
C HIS A 478 -0.55 9.98 -28.66
N LEU A 479 0.72 9.56 -28.67
CA LEU A 479 1.32 8.84 -29.80
C LEU A 479 0.60 7.51 -30.10
N SER A 480 0.29 6.74 -29.06
CA SER A 480 -0.44 5.48 -29.23
C SER A 480 -1.89 5.73 -29.69
N THR A 481 -2.58 6.73 -29.13
CA THR A 481 -3.96 7.09 -29.51
C THR A 481 -4.05 7.53 -30.98
N GLU A 482 -3.12 8.36 -31.45
CA GLU A 482 -3.03 8.77 -32.85
C GLU A 482 -2.74 7.59 -33.78
N SER A 483 -1.98 6.60 -33.31
CA SER A 483 -1.57 5.41 -34.07
C SER A 483 -2.69 4.35 -34.21
N ILE A 484 -3.69 4.33 -33.31
CA ILE A 484 -4.80 3.36 -33.34
C ILE A 484 -5.61 3.46 -34.64
N GLY A 485 -5.94 4.68 -35.08
CA GLY A 485 -6.75 4.90 -36.29
C GLY A 485 -6.09 4.35 -37.56
N PRO A 486 -4.84 4.74 -37.86
CA PRO A 486 -4.05 4.20 -38.96
C PRO A 486 -3.84 2.68 -38.88
N ALA A 487 -3.51 2.14 -37.70
CA ALA A 487 -3.31 0.70 -37.51
C ALA A 487 -4.61 -0.10 -37.74
N LYS A 488 -5.75 0.40 -37.24
CA LYS A 488 -7.08 -0.16 -37.52
C LYS A 488 -7.37 -0.17 -39.01
N LYS A 489 -7.11 0.94 -39.70
CA LYS A 489 -7.33 1.05 -41.16
C LYS A 489 -6.42 0.09 -41.93
N SER A 490 -5.17 -0.06 -41.51
CA SER A 490 -4.21 -0.99 -42.11
C SER A 490 -4.65 -2.45 -41.95
N LEU A 491 -5.07 -2.84 -40.75
CA LEU A 491 -5.66 -4.15 -40.47
C LEU A 491 -6.93 -4.39 -41.31
N MET A 492 -7.82 -3.40 -41.40
CA MET A 492 -9.03 -3.50 -42.23
C MET A 492 -8.71 -3.74 -43.71
N ASN A 493 -7.67 -3.10 -44.24
CA ASN A 493 -7.26 -3.29 -45.63
C ASN A 493 -6.69 -4.70 -45.86
N ALA A 494 -5.85 -5.19 -44.94
CA ALA A 494 -5.31 -6.54 -45.00
C ALA A 494 -6.41 -7.60 -44.91
N TYR A 495 -7.42 -7.38 -44.06
CA TYR A 495 -8.55 -8.28 -43.91
C TYR A 495 -9.47 -8.30 -45.13
N LYS A 496 -9.81 -7.14 -45.72
CA LYS A 496 -10.62 -7.08 -46.95
C LYS A 496 -9.99 -7.86 -48.11
N ALA A 497 -8.66 -7.82 -48.21
CA ALA A 497 -7.93 -8.60 -49.20
C ALA A 497 -8.10 -10.12 -49.01
N VAL A 498 -8.28 -10.57 -47.76
CA VAL A 498 -8.59 -11.96 -47.42
C VAL A 498 -10.07 -12.28 -47.67
N GLU A 499 -10.99 -11.42 -47.23
CA GLU A 499 -12.44 -11.59 -47.38
C GLU A 499 -12.87 -11.72 -48.86
N GLU A 500 -12.25 -10.93 -49.75
CA GLU A 500 -12.50 -11.04 -51.19
C GLU A 500 -12.07 -12.39 -51.79
N GLN A 501 -11.09 -13.07 -51.17
CA GLN A 501 -10.54 -14.35 -51.63
C GLN A 501 -11.27 -15.58 -51.05
N VAL A 502 -11.87 -15.49 -49.85
CA VAL A 502 -12.52 -16.63 -49.15
C VAL A 502 -14.06 -16.62 -49.30
N LYS A 503 -14.62 -16.15 -50.42
CA LYS A 503 -16.08 -15.92 -50.62
C LYS A 503 -17.05 -17.11 -50.36
N THR A 504 -16.59 -18.26 -49.87
CA THR A 504 -17.42 -19.37 -49.41
C THR A 504 -16.78 -20.08 -48.21
N GLY A 505 -17.15 -19.73 -46.96
CA GLY A 505 -16.95 -20.66 -45.83
C GLY A 505 -16.58 -20.12 -44.44
N VAL A 506 -16.58 -18.81 -44.18
CA VAL A 506 -16.21 -18.29 -42.84
C VAL A 506 -17.43 -18.20 -41.91
N THR A 507 -17.34 -18.78 -40.71
CA THR A 507 -18.40 -18.87 -39.69
C THR A 507 -18.29 -17.82 -38.57
N VAL A 508 -17.16 -17.13 -38.44
CA VAL A 508 -16.96 -16.01 -37.49
C VAL A 508 -17.04 -14.70 -38.26
N SER A 509 -18.02 -13.85 -37.97
CA SER A 509 -18.16 -12.59 -38.69
C SER A 509 -17.10 -11.58 -38.23
N TRP A 510 -16.63 -10.73 -39.15
CA TRP A 510 -15.71 -9.63 -38.84
C TRP A 510 -16.26 -8.67 -37.77
N GLU A 511 -17.59 -8.53 -37.72
CA GLU A 511 -18.28 -7.73 -36.70
C GLU A 511 -18.09 -8.33 -35.30
N ASP A 512 -18.05 -9.66 -35.15
CA ASP A 512 -17.80 -10.33 -33.88
C ASP A 512 -16.35 -10.17 -33.41
N LEU A 513 -15.37 -10.31 -34.32
CA LEU A 513 -13.95 -10.12 -34.01
C LEU A 513 -13.63 -8.66 -33.65
N MET A 514 -14.15 -7.70 -34.43
CA MET A 514 -13.98 -6.27 -34.17
C MET A 514 -14.78 -5.79 -32.97
N SER A 515 -15.93 -6.39 -32.67
CA SER A 515 -16.66 -6.15 -31.43
C SER A 515 -15.81 -6.61 -30.24
N ALA A 516 -15.25 -7.82 -30.29
CA ALA A 516 -14.35 -8.33 -29.25
C ALA A 516 -13.09 -7.46 -29.08
N LEU A 517 -12.44 -7.03 -30.17
CA LEU A 517 -11.28 -6.12 -30.12
C LEU A 517 -11.66 -4.73 -29.63
N SER A 518 -12.81 -4.20 -30.04
CA SER A 518 -13.28 -2.87 -29.60
C SER A 518 -13.62 -2.89 -28.11
N GLN A 519 -14.22 -3.97 -27.60
CA GLN A 519 -14.38 -4.18 -26.15
C GLN A 519 -13.03 -4.19 -25.42
N VAL A 520 -11.95 -4.62 -26.10
CA VAL A 520 -10.60 -4.70 -25.53
C VAL A 520 -9.80 -3.39 -25.63
N ILE A 521 -10.06 -2.55 -26.63
CA ILE A 521 -9.57 -1.15 -26.69
C ILE A 521 -10.17 -0.31 -25.55
N PHE A 522 -11.39 -0.65 -25.13
CA PHE A 522 -12.10 -0.08 -23.99
C PHE A 522 -12.03 -0.96 -22.73
N VAL A 523 -11.02 -1.84 -22.62
CA VAL A 523 -10.80 -2.59 -21.38
C VAL A 523 -10.44 -1.59 -20.28
N HIS A 524 -11.45 -1.36 -19.47
CA HIS A 524 -11.40 -0.59 -18.26
C HIS A 524 -11.26 -1.59 -17.11
N GLY A 525 -10.12 -1.51 -16.41
CA GLY A 525 -9.95 -2.05 -15.07
C GLY A 525 -9.60 -3.52 -14.95
N SER A 526 -8.41 -3.79 -14.39
CA SER A 526 -8.10 -5.02 -13.68
C SER A 526 -8.81 -5.04 -12.32
N ALA A 527 -8.93 -6.21 -11.66
CA ALA A 527 -9.57 -6.37 -10.33
C ALA A 527 -9.12 -5.37 -9.22
N PRO A 528 -7.89 -4.81 -9.19
CA PRO A 528 -7.51 -3.70 -8.31
C PRO A 528 -8.39 -2.43 -8.45
N MET A 529 -9.13 -2.30 -9.55
CA MET A 529 -9.95 -1.13 -9.84
C MET A 529 -11.36 -1.16 -9.25
N VAL A 530 -11.85 -2.31 -8.79
CA VAL A 530 -13.12 -2.37 -8.03
C VAL A 530 -12.95 -1.78 -6.62
N ALA A 531 -11.72 -1.67 -6.13
CA ALA A 531 -11.37 -1.05 -4.85
C ALA A 531 -11.41 0.50 -4.89
N LEU A 532 -11.56 1.12 -6.06
CA LEU A 532 -11.63 2.58 -6.27
C LEU A 532 -13.02 3.18 -5.98
N GLN A 533 -13.70 2.76 -4.91
CA GLN A 533 -14.96 3.39 -4.47
C GLN A 533 -14.77 4.71 -3.69
N GLY A 534 -13.55 5.25 -3.60
CA GLY A 534 -13.24 6.52 -2.93
C GLY A 534 -13.30 7.74 -3.86
N ALA A 535 -14.42 7.94 -4.57
CA ALA A 535 -14.44 8.90 -5.67
C ALA A 535 -14.24 10.38 -5.28
N ASP A 536 -14.66 10.74 -4.08
CA ASP A 536 -14.53 12.10 -3.56
C ASP A 536 -13.13 12.38 -2.99
N LEU A 537 -12.37 11.35 -2.58
CA LEU A 537 -10.99 11.46 -2.08
C LEU A 537 -10.03 11.89 -3.20
N ILE A 538 -10.10 11.21 -4.34
CA ILE A 538 -9.24 11.49 -5.51
C ILE A 538 -9.57 12.86 -6.09
N HIS A 539 -10.86 13.20 -6.20
CA HIS A 539 -11.27 14.49 -6.75
C HIS A 539 -10.68 15.69 -5.98
N ASN A 540 -10.74 15.67 -4.65
CA ASN A 540 -10.23 16.77 -3.81
C ASN A 540 -8.70 16.76 -3.72
N ALA A 541 -8.08 15.58 -3.68
CA ALA A 541 -6.62 15.46 -3.75
C ALA A 541 -6.06 15.98 -5.08
N LEU A 542 -6.78 15.77 -6.18
CA LEU A 542 -6.46 16.33 -7.50
C LEU A 542 -6.62 17.84 -7.54
N GLU A 543 -7.71 18.39 -7.02
CA GLU A 543 -7.90 19.84 -6.93
C GLU A 543 -6.78 20.52 -6.13
N LYS A 544 -6.39 19.90 -5.00
CA LYS A 544 -5.29 20.38 -4.19
C LYS A 544 -3.93 20.24 -4.89
N LEU A 545 -3.69 19.13 -5.58
CA LEU A 545 -2.48 18.94 -6.37
C LEU A 545 -2.37 20.01 -7.47
N GLU A 546 -3.47 20.29 -8.17
CA GLU A 546 -3.54 21.32 -9.21
C GLU A 546 -3.29 22.72 -8.65
N SER A 547 -3.82 23.03 -7.44
CA SER A 547 -3.62 24.34 -6.79
C SER A 547 -2.21 24.53 -6.24
N ASP A 548 -1.67 23.51 -5.56
CA ASP A 548 -0.45 23.65 -4.75
C ASP A 548 0.81 23.39 -5.57
N SER A 549 0.73 22.51 -6.57
CA SER A 549 1.88 22.08 -7.38
C SER A 549 1.88 22.66 -8.80
N GLY A 550 0.76 23.28 -9.22
CA GLY A 550 0.55 23.86 -10.55
C GLY A 550 0.48 22.84 -11.70
N VAL A 551 0.46 21.54 -11.39
CA VAL A 551 0.33 20.46 -12.39
C VAL A 551 -1.11 20.40 -12.86
N LYS A 552 -1.37 20.43 -14.17
CA LYS A 552 -2.70 20.21 -14.73
C LYS A 552 -2.94 18.72 -14.92
N ILE A 553 -3.98 18.17 -14.31
CA ILE A 553 -4.34 16.77 -14.48
C ILE A 553 -5.50 16.67 -15.45
N ASP A 554 -5.33 15.88 -16.52
CA ASP A 554 -6.44 15.56 -17.40
C ASP A 554 -7.25 14.43 -16.77
N ARG A 555 -8.30 14.82 -16.04
CA ARG A 555 -9.14 13.91 -15.27
C ARG A 555 -9.82 12.85 -16.15
N SER A 556 -10.02 13.13 -17.44
CA SER A 556 -10.59 12.18 -18.41
C SER A 556 -9.66 10.99 -18.74
N LEU A 557 -8.37 11.14 -18.45
CA LEU A 557 -7.34 10.11 -18.63
C LEU A 557 -7.11 9.29 -17.36
N LEU A 558 -7.67 9.74 -16.24
CA LEU A 558 -7.66 8.98 -15.00
C LEU A 558 -8.67 7.86 -15.12
N LEU A 559 -8.28 6.72 -14.57
CA LEU A 559 -9.12 5.53 -14.50
C LEU A 559 -10.38 5.69 -13.60
N HIS A 560 -10.71 6.91 -13.18
CA HIS A 560 -11.67 7.24 -12.13
C HIS A 560 -13.08 7.63 -12.63
N ASP A 561 -13.26 7.97 -13.91
CA ASP A 561 -14.57 8.33 -14.48
C ASP A 561 -15.43 7.08 -14.81
N ALA A 562 -15.81 6.35 -13.76
CA ALA A 562 -16.45 5.04 -13.80
C ALA A 562 -17.97 5.05 -14.05
N LYS A 563 -18.49 5.96 -14.89
CA LYS A 563 -19.88 5.85 -15.38
C LYS A 563 -20.00 5.01 -16.65
N ASP A 564 -18.96 5.02 -17.48
CA ASP A 564 -18.87 4.22 -18.71
C ASP A 564 -17.95 2.98 -18.57
N MET A 565 -17.30 2.80 -17.40
CA MET A 565 -16.38 1.67 -17.11
C MET A 565 -17.06 0.42 -16.55
N LYS A 566 -18.33 0.51 -16.15
CA LYS A 566 -19.04 -0.58 -15.47
C LYS A 566 -19.50 -1.69 -16.42
N GLU A 567 -19.60 -1.41 -17.72
CA GLU A 567 -20.07 -2.35 -18.75
C GLU A 567 -18.94 -3.20 -19.38
N SER A 568 -17.66 -2.82 -19.26
CA SER A 568 -16.54 -3.53 -19.92
C SER A 568 -15.76 -4.51 -19.04
N VAL A 569 -15.91 -4.44 -17.71
CA VAL A 569 -15.33 -5.41 -16.74
C VAL A 569 -15.96 -6.80 -16.90
N GLU A 570 -17.25 -6.88 -17.25
CA GLU A 570 -17.97 -8.13 -17.48
C GLU A 570 -17.38 -8.96 -18.63
N GLY A 571 -16.71 -8.31 -19.58
CA GLY A 571 -15.93 -9.02 -20.60
C GLY A 571 -14.70 -9.69 -20.00
N LEU A 572 -13.93 -9.02 -19.14
CA LEU A 572 -12.56 -9.36 -18.71
C LEU A 572 -12.39 -10.73 -18.02
N ALA A 573 -13.44 -11.24 -17.36
CA ALA A 573 -13.38 -12.46 -16.58
C ALA A 573 -13.18 -13.77 -17.38
N GLU A 574 -13.42 -13.78 -18.70
CA GLU A 574 -13.35 -15.01 -19.52
C GLU A 574 -11.92 -15.53 -19.80
N GLY A 575 -10.86 -14.85 -19.35
CA GLY A 575 -9.46 -15.13 -19.76
C GLY A 575 -8.52 -15.76 -18.72
N TYR A 576 -8.93 -15.99 -17.47
CA TYR A 576 -8.01 -16.46 -16.43
C TYR A 576 -7.80 -17.98 -16.49
N THR A 577 -6.54 -18.42 -16.49
CA THR A 577 -6.17 -19.78 -16.08
C THR A 577 -5.56 -19.70 -14.68
N LEU A 578 -6.16 -20.41 -13.72
CA LEU A 578 -5.56 -20.62 -12.40
C LEU A 578 -4.23 -21.38 -12.59
N LEU A 579 -3.16 -20.86 -12.00
CA LEU A 579 -1.95 -21.64 -11.82
C LEU A 579 -2.22 -22.75 -10.78
N LYS A 580 -1.50 -23.87 -10.93
CA LYS A 580 -1.70 -25.09 -10.13
C LYS A 580 -1.43 -24.90 -8.62
N ASP A 581 -0.83 -23.79 -8.22
CA ASP A 581 -0.53 -23.41 -6.84
C ASP A 581 -1.55 -22.42 -6.23
N GLY A 582 -2.63 -22.10 -6.95
CA GLY A 582 -3.65 -21.16 -6.48
C GLY A 582 -3.28 -19.69 -6.69
N GLY A 583 -2.17 -19.41 -7.39
CA GLY A 583 -1.85 -18.06 -7.88
C GLY A 583 -2.71 -17.68 -9.10
N VAL A 584 -3.03 -16.39 -9.19
CA VAL A 584 -3.55 -15.74 -10.39
C VAL A 584 -2.36 -15.05 -11.06
N ASP A 585 -2.22 -15.18 -12.38
CA ASP A 585 -1.28 -14.35 -13.14
C ASP A 585 -1.83 -12.91 -13.19
N PHE A 586 -1.14 -11.97 -12.55
CA PHE A 586 -1.61 -10.59 -12.32
C PHE A 586 -1.03 -9.60 -13.33
N ASP A 587 -0.23 -10.05 -14.30
CA ASP A 587 0.40 -9.18 -15.29
C ASP A 587 -0.62 -8.78 -16.38
N ASP A 588 -1.35 -7.71 -16.10
CA ASP A 588 -2.31 -7.04 -17.00
C ASP A 588 -3.37 -7.98 -17.65
N PRO A 589 -4.55 -8.13 -17.02
CA PRO A 589 -5.69 -8.87 -17.57
C PRO A 589 -6.14 -8.42 -18.97
N ALA A 590 -5.89 -7.16 -19.34
CA ALA A 590 -6.15 -6.63 -20.68
C ALA A 590 -5.17 -7.20 -21.71
N ALA A 591 -3.87 -7.24 -21.36
CA ALA A 591 -2.83 -7.80 -22.20
C ALA A 591 -2.98 -9.31 -22.40
N THR A 592 -3.40 -10.03 -21.35
CA THR A 592 -3.67 -11.48 -21.38
C THR A 592 -4.84 -11.79 -22.31
N LYS A 593 -5.93 -11.02 -22.26
CA LYS A 593 -7.04 -11.17 -23.21
C LYS A 593 -6.68 -10.85 -24.64
N LEU A 594 -5.93 -9.77 -24.88
CA LEU A 594 -5.42 -9.43 -26.19
C LEU A 594 -4.59 -10.57 -26.77
N GLN A 595 -3.82 -11.25 -25.92
CA GLN A 595 -2.98 -12.38 -26.29
C GLN A 595 -3.79 -13.65 -26.58
N VAL A 596 -4.79 -13.97 -25.76
CA VAL A 596 -5.74 -15.06 -26.04
C VAL A 596 -6.52 -14.79 -27.34
N LEU A 597 -6.88 -13.53 -27.61
CA LEU A 597 -7.53 -13.15 -28.87
C LEU A 597 -6.58 -13.29 -30.07
N ALA A 598 -5.31 -12.90 -29.90
CA ALA A 598 -4.23 -13.12 -30.87
C ALA A 598 -4.07 -14.60 -31.21
N GLU A 599 -3.95 -15.46 -30.20
CA GLU A 599 -3.80 -16.90 -30.37
C GLU A 599 -5.02 -17.54 -31.05
N LYS A 600 -6.25 -17.13 -30.68
CA LYS A 600 -7.48 -17.60 -31.33
C LYS A 600 -7.56 -17.15 -32.79
N ALA A 601 -7.18 -15.91 -33.09
CA ALA A 601 -7.15 -15.40 -34.45
C ALA A 601 -6.09 -16.13 -35.29
N ASP A 602 -4.90 -16.36 -34.76
CA ASP A 602 -3.84 -17.11 -35.41
C ASP A 602 -4.24 -18.57 -35.68
N ALA A 603 -4.85 -19.23 -34.70
CA ALA A 603 -5.35 -20.60 -34.85
C ALA A 603 -6.45 -20.69 -35.92
N PHE A 604 -7.32 -19.69 -36.00
CA PHE A 604 -8.35 -19.58 -37.01
C PHE A 604 -7.75 -19.37 -38.42
N TRP A 605 -6.84 -18.41 -38.58
CA TRP A 605 -6.21 -18.08 -39.86
C TRP A 605 -5.35 -19.20 -40.43
N SER A 606 -4.71 -19.99 -39.56
CA SER A 606 -3.92 -21.16 -39.95
C SER A 606 -4.74 -22.22 -40.69
N GLN A 607 -6.06 -22.24 -40.51
CA GLN A 607 -6.96 -23.15 -41.24
C GLN A 607 -7.08 -22.81 -42.74
N PHE A 608 -6.76 -21.57 -43.12
CA PHE A 608 -6.87 -21.07 -44.49
C PHE A 608 -5.52 -20.97 -45.21
N GLU A 609 -4.43 -21.46 -44.62
CA GLU A 609 -3.08 -21.37 -45.17
C GLU A 609 -2.95 -22.00 -46.57
N ASN A 610 -3.63 -23.13 -46.78
CA ASN A 610 -3.67 -23.82 -48.07
C ASN A 610 -4.50 -23.07 -49.14
N ILE A 611 -5.35 -22.13 -48.75
CA ILE A 611 -6.30 -21.43 -49.63
C ILE A 611 -5.78 -20.04 -50.00
N LEU A 612 -5.26 -19.30 -49.01
CA LEU A 612 -4.85 -17.90 -49.14
C LEU A 612 -3.36 -17.72 -49.44
N GLY A 613 -2.57 -18.75 -49.16
CA GLY A 613 -1.12 -18.69 -49.24
C GLY A 613 -0.49 -17.92 -48.06
N LYS A 614 0.72 -18.34 -47.72
CA LYS A 614 1.49 -17.85 -46.58
C LYS A 614 1.70 -16.32 -46.54
N PRO A 615 2.05 -15.63 -47.65
CA PRO A 615 2.33 -14.19 -47.62
C PRO A 615 1.13 -13.31 -47.22
N VAL A 616 -0.08 -13.69 -47.63
CA VAL A 616 -1.31 -12.93 -47.35
C VAL A 616 -1.68 -13.06 -45.87
N LEU A 617 -1.58 -14.27 -45.33
CA LEU A 617 -1.86 -14.55 -43.93
C LEU A 617 -0.82 -13.95 -43.00
N ASP A 618 0.46 -14.01 -43.35
CA ASP A 618 1.52 -13.40 -42.53
C ASP A 618 1.37 -11.88 -42.48
N ASN A 619 0.95 -11.23 -43.58
CA ASN A 619 0.62 -9.81 -43.57
C ASN A 619 -0.56 -9.50 -42.62
N LEU A 620 -1.64 -10.29 -42.68
CA LEU A 620 -2.79 -10.12 -41.80
C LEU A 620 -2.42 -10.33 -40.32
N ARG A 621 -1.70 -11.40 -40.00
CA ARG A 621 -1.20 -11.69 -38.65
C ARG A 621 -0.35 -10.55 -38.13
N LYS A 622 0.56 -10.04 -38.96
CA LYS A 622 1.42 -8.92 -38.58
C LYS A 622 0.63 -7.65 -38.29
N ARG A 623 -0.28 -7.25 -39.19
CA ARG A 623 -1.14 -6.06 -38.96
C ARG A 623 -2.03 -6.21 -37.73
N PHE A 624 -2.42 -7.44 -37.40
CA PHE A 624 -3.19 -7.74 -36.19
C PHE A 624 -2.35 -7.58 -34.93
N HIS A 625 -1.16 -8.16 -34.90
CA HIS A 625 -0.22 -8.02 -33.79
C HIS A 625 0.25 -6.57 -33.62
N ASP A 626 0.53 -5.85 -34.72
CA ASP A 626 0.85 -4.42 -34.71
C ASP A 626 -0.29 -3.62 -34.04
N TYR A 627 -1.54 -3.92 -34.38
CA TYR A 627 -2.71 -3.29 -33.78
C TYR A 627 -2.83 -3.59 -32.28
N ILE A 628 -2.69 -4.86 -31.90
CA ILE A 628 -2.74 -5.31 -30.50
C ILE A 628 -1.62 -4.64 -29.69
N ALA A 629 -0.41 -4.55 -30.21
CA ALA A 629 0.72 -3.92 -29.54
C ALA A 629 0.47 -2.43 -29.27
N ILE A 630 -0.08 -1.69 -30.23
CA ILE A 630 -0.46 -0.27 -30.06
C ILE A 630 -1.53 -0.12 -28.97
N VAL A 631 -2.49 -1.03 -28.90
CA VAL A 631 -3.53 -1.02 -27.85
C VAL A 631 -2.94 -1.35 -26.48
N LYS A 632 -2.04 -2.34 -26.37
CA LYS A 632 -1.31 -2.66 -25.12
C LYS A 632 -0.51 -1.44 -24.64
N GLU A 633 0.20 -0.78 -25.54
CA GLU A 633 1.00 0.41 -25.24
C GLU A 633 0.14 1.57 -24.73
N ARG A 634 -1.03 1.81 -25.37
CA ARG A 634 -2.00 2.81 -24.89
C ARG A 634 -2.49 2.50 -23.47
N ASN A 635 -2.89 1.25 -23.22
CA ASN A 635 -3.43 0.85 -21.92
C ASN A 635 -2.38 0.94 -20.81
N ALA A 636 -1.14 0.51 -21.09
CA ALA A 636 -0.01 0.69 -20.17
C ALA A 636 0.26 2.18 -19.86
N ALA A 637 0.16 3.06 -20.86
CA ALA A 637 0.32 4.50 -20.66
C ALA A 637 -0.79 5.12 -19.79
N VAL A 638 -2.05 4.67 -19.92
CA VAL A 638 -3.16 5.11 -19.04
C VAL A 638 -2.95 4.69 -17.59
N ILE A 639 -2.51 3.44 -17.37
CA ILE A 639 -2.18 2.92 -16.04
C ILE A 639 -1.02 3.74 -15.44
N GLY A 640 0.08 3.89 -16.18
CA GLY A 640 1.23 4.68 -15.74
C GLY A 640 0.90 6.15 -15.45
N TYR A 641 -0.02 6.74 -16.23
CA TYR A 641 -0.52 8.09 -15.97
C TYR A 641 -1.28 8.17 -14.63
N THR A 642 -2.22 7.24 -14.40
CA THR A 642 -3.00 7.19 -13.15
C THR A 642 -2.11 6.95 -11.92
N GLU A 643 -1.12 6.08 -12.05
CA GLU A 643 -0.15 5.78 -11.00
C GLU A 643 0.73 6.98 -10.64
N ALA A 644 1.25 7.69 -11.66
CA ALA A 644 2.03 8.90 -11.44
C ALA A 644 1.23 9.94 -10.65
N VAL A 645 -0.08 10.07 -10.94
CA VAL A 645 -0.99 10.93 -10.19
C VAL A 645 -1.18 10.48 -8.73
N LEU A 646 -1.38 9.19 -8.48
CA LEU A 646 -1.50 8.66 -7.12
C LEU A 646 -0.22 8.87 -6.29
N LEU A 647 0.96 8.66 -6.90
CA LEU A 647 2.24 8.92 -6.25
C LEU A 647 2.45 10.42 -5.98
N LEU A 648 2.03 11.30 -6.91
CA LEU A 648 2.03 12.74 -6.69
C LEU A 648 1.13 13.14 -5.51
N ILE A 649 -0.06 12.54 -5.38
CA ILE A 649 -0.94 12.73 -4.21
C ILE A 649 -0.24 12.28 -2.92
N LYS A 650 0.40 11.11 -2.93
CA LYS A 650 1.15 10.59 -1.77
C LYS A 650 2.26 11.56 -1.34
N TYR A 651 3.10 11.99 -2.28
CA TYR A 651 4.20 12.90 -1.98
C TYR A 651 3.71 14.29 -1.55
N GLN A 652 2.61 14.79 -2.13
CA GLN A 652 2.01 16.04 -1.68
C GLN A 652 1.47 15.93 -0.26
N THR A 653 0.83 14.80 0.09
CA THR A 653 0.38 14.50 1.46
C THR A 653 1.56 14.44 2.43
N GLU A 654 2.68 13.83 2.03
CA GLU A 654 3.90 13.80 2.84
C GLU A 654 4.49 15.20 3.02
N LEU A 655 4.49 16.04 1.98
CA LEU A 655 4.91 17.45 2.08
C LEU A 655 4.04 18.24 3.06
N ASP A 656 2.71 18.03 3.04
CA ASP A 656 1.79 18.66 3.98
C ASP A 656 2.09 18.22 5.42
N ALA A 657 2.31 16.93 5.64
CA ALA A 657 2.67 16.39 6.95
C ALA A 657 4.00 16.96 7.44
N LEU A 658 5.01 17.05 6.58
CA LEU A 658 6.31 17.67 6.89
C LEU A 658 6.20 19.17 7.15
N ALA A 659 5.30 19.87 6.44
CA ALA A 659 5.05 21.30 6.64
C ALA A 659 4.34 21.56 7.98
N ALA A 660 3.32 20.77 8.30
CA ALA A 660 2.63 20.83 9.59
C ALA A 660 3.60 20.51 10.74
N GLU A 661 4.47 19.52 10.55
CA GLU A 661 5.51 19.18 11.51
C GLU A 661 6.55 20.30 11.67
N ARG A 662 6.98 20.93 10.58
CA ARG A 662 7.87 22.10 10.65
C ARG A 662 7.25 23.26 11.42
N ALA A 663 5.98 23.55 11.17
CA ALA A 663 5.25 24.59 11.89
C ALA A 663 5.17 24.28 13.40
N ASP A 664 4.94 23.00 13.75
CA ASP A 664 4.97 22.52 15.13
C ASP A 664 6.35 22.75 15.79
N ILE A 665 7.43 22.29 15.15
CA ILE A 665 8.82 22.43 15.64
C ILE A 665 9.19 23.89 15.91
N SER A 666 8.74 24.80 15.05
CA SER A 666 9.13 26.22 15.09
C SER A 666 8.42 27.06 16.15
N ARG A 667 7.49 26.48 16.92
CA ARG A 667 6.83 27.21 18.02
C ARG A 667 7.85 27.50 19.14
N GLU A 668 7.90 28.76 19.59
CA GLU A 668 8.72 29.20 20.74
C GLU A 668 8.47 28.36 22.01
N GLU A 669 7.31 27.71 22.10
CA GLU A 669 6.95 26.78 23.17
C GLU A 669 7.94 25.60 23.27
N TYR A 670 8.54 25.11 22.17
CA TYR A 670 9.55 24.04 22.25
C TYR A 670 10.86 24.45 22.94
N ASP A 671 11.23 25.73 22.85
CA ASP A 671 12.37 26.29 23.59
C ASP A 671 12.04 26.46 25.10
N GLN A 672 10.74 26.50 25.45
CA GLN A 672 10.23 26.69 26.82
C GLN A 672 9.78 25.40 27.52
N LEU A 673 9.28 24.41 26.78
CA LEU A 673 8.73 23.13 27.26
C LEU A 673 9.79 22.19 27.86
N GLY A 674 11.07 22.52 27.66
CA GLY A 674 12.20 21.80 28.22
C GLY A 674 12.54 20.53 27.45
N ALA A 675 13.79 20.12 27.59
CA ALA A 675 14.37 18.98 26.90
C ALA A 675 13.69 17.61 27.24
N ASP A 676 12.91 17.58 28.32
CA ASP A 676 12.22 16.40 28.84
C ASP A 676 10.75 16.30 28.36
N HIS A 677 10.33 17.18 27.45
CA HIS A 677 8.97 17.14 26.91
C HIS A 677 8.74 15.86 26.09
N PRO A 678 7.64 15.12 26.32
CA PRO A 678 7.37 13.83 25.65
C PRO A 678 7.35 13.88 24.11
N THR A 679 7.02 15.03 23.51
CA THR A 679 7.04 15.22 22.05
C THR A 679 8.45 15.05 21.44
N MET A 680 9.51 15.23 22.24
CA MET A 680 10.87 14.90 21.86
C MET A 680 11.05 13.41 21.56
N THR A 681 10.32 12.52 22.25
CA THR A 681 10.46 11.08 21.99
C THR A 681 9.81 10.67 20.68
N ALA A 682 8.63 11.22 20.39
CA ALA A 682 7.97 11.00 19.10
C ALA A 682 8.88 11.46 17.95
N PHE A 683 9.59 12.59 18.14
CA PHE A 683 10.59 13.07 17.21
C PHE A 683 11.78 12.10 17.04
N MET A 684 12.45 11.73 18.13
CA MET A 684 13.65 10.88 18.04
C MET A 684 13.32 9.51 17.42
N LYS A 685 12.11 9.00 17.66
CA LYS A 685 11.59 7.82 16.99
C LYS A 685 11.43 8.02 15.49
N LYS A 686 10.81 9.12 15.06
CA LYS A 686 10.64 9.43 13.63
C LYS A 686 11.98 9.55 12.91
N LEU A 687 12.94 10.26 13.51
CA LEU A 687 14.31 10.40 12.98
C LEU A 687 14.95 9.05 12.68
N TYR A 688 14.77 8.10 13.60
CA TYR A 688 15.25 6.73 13.46
C TYR A 688 14.52 5.98 12.36
N THR A 689 13.19 6.06 12.30
CA THR A 689 12.36 5.45 11.25
C THR A 689 12.68 6.00 9.85
N ASP A 690 12.93 7.29 9.69
CA ASP A 690 13.28 7.90 8.40
C ASP A 690 14.65 7.42 7.89
N ALA A 691 15.62 7.26 8.81
CA ALA A 691 16.94 6.72 8.49
C ALA A 691 16.86 5.23 8.08
N ILE A 692 15.96 4.46 8.72
CA ILE A 692 15.64 3.09 8.33
C ILE A 692 15.09 3.09 6.90
N HIS A 693 14.04 3.86 6.61
CA HIS A 693 13.38 3.87 5.30
C HIS A 693 14.34 4.22 4.17
N THR A 694 15.15 5.27 4.36
CA THR A 694 16.18 5.65 3.37
C THR A 694 17.15 4.50 3.13
N THR A 695 17.61 3.82 4.19
CA THR A 695 18.55 2.70 4.05
C THR A 695 17.89 1.50 3.35
N GLN A 696 16.62 1.22 3.64
CA GLN A 696 15.84 0.15 3.00
C GLN A 696 15.71 0.35 1.50
N GLU A 697 15.39 1.57 1.04
CA GLU A 697 15.27 1.89 -0.39
C GLU A 697 16.57 1.59 -1.15
N TRP A 698 17.71 2.00 -0.59
CA TRP A 698 19.00 1.76 -1.22
C TRP A 698 19.39 0.28 -1.19
N LEU A 699 19.09 -0.45 -0.11
CA LEU A 699 19.26 -1.91 -0.06
C LEU A 699 18.38 -2.63 -1.08
N TYR A 700 17.16 -2.16 -1.28
CA TYR A 700 16.28 -2.67 -2.32
C TYR A 700 16.89 -2.44 -3.70
N LYS A 701 17.36 -1.23 -4.00
CA LYS A 701 18.08 -0.93 -5.26
C LYS A 701 19.32 -1.81 -5.45
N ALA A 702 20.09 -2.08 -4.39
CA ALA A 702 21.22 -3.02 -4.44
C ALA A 702 20.79 -4.45 -4.74
N GLN A 703 19.73 -4.96 -4.09
CA GLN A 703 19.17 -6.27 -4.39
C GLN A 703 18.72 -6.37 -5.86
N ARG A 704 17.99 -5.37 -6.35
CA ARG A 704 17.52 -5.32 -7.75
C ARG A 704 18.68 -5.30 -8.74
N SER A 705 19.73 -4.53 -8.45
CA SER A 705 20.95 -4.51 -9.25
C SER A 705 21.69 -5.85 -9.22
N TYR A 706 21.74 -6.51 -8.06
CA TYR A 706 22.27 -7.87 -7.93
C TYR A 706 21.48 -8.88 -8.78
N GLN A 707 20.16 -8.89 -8.69
CA GLN A 707 19.28 -9.78 -9.47
C GLN A 707 19.49 -9.57 -10.98
N PHE A 708 19.65 -8.31 -11.40
CA PHE A 708 19.90 -7.95 -12.79
C PHE A 708 21.24 -8.48 -13.32
N VAL A 709 22.33 -8.30 -12.57
CA VAL A 709 23.68 -8.73 -13.00
C VAL A 709 23.90 -10.22 -12.85
N SER A 710 23.33 -10.85 -11.83
CA SER A 710 23.51 -12.27 -11.55
C SER A 710 22.50 -13.18 -12.26
N LEU A 711 21.42 -12.61 -12.80
CA LEU A 711 20.28 -13.34 -13.34
C LEU A 711 19.73 -14.34 -12.30
N ASP A 712 19.53 -13.84 -11.08
CA ASP A 712 18.95 -14.56 -9.95
C ASP A 712 17.63 -13.89 -9.54
N ARG A 713 16.59 -14.69 -9.23
CA ARG A 713 15.28 -14.20 -8.75
C ARG A 713 15.21 -14.15 -7.21
N ALA A 714 16.28 -14.53 -6.51
CA ALA A 714 16.29 -14.62 -5.05
C ALA A 714 15.93 -13.30 -4.36
N ASN A 715 15.00 -13.37 -3.40
CA ASN A 715 14.64 -12.26 -2.54
C ASN A 715 15.53 -12.27 -1.28
N VAL A 716 16.78 -11.85 -1.42
CA VAL A 716 17.79 -11.88 -0.35
C VAL A 716 17.33 -11.14 0.92
N VAL A 717 16.66 -10.00 0.77
CA VAL A 717 16.05 -9.23 1.85
C VAL A 717 15.02 -10.09 2.59
N GLY A 718 14.05 -10.65 1.88
CA GLY A 718 13.02 -11.51 2.46
C GLY A 718 13.60 -12.75 3.12
N ASP A 719 14.54 -13.44 2.46
CA ASP A 719 15.22 -14.63 2.99
C ASP A 719 15.94 -14.32 4.32
N GLN A 720 16.59 -13.15 4.42
CA GLN A 720 17.27 -12.74 5.65
C GLN A 720 16.32 -12.27 6.75
N MET A 721 15.12 -11.85 6.38
CA MET A 721 14.09 -11.39 7.29
C MET A 721 13.07 -12.48 7.62
N GLU A 722 13.22 -13.70 7.13
CA GLU A 722 12.27 -14.77 7.43
C GLU A 722 12.12 -14.99 8.95
N GLY A 723 10.88 -14.90 9.44
CA GLY A 723 10.58 -15.03 10.87
C GLY A 723 11.08 -13.88 11.74
N PHE A 724 11.45 -12.73 11.17
CA PHE A 724 11.94 -11.59 11.93
C PHE A 724 10.92 -11.12 12.96
N LYS A 725 11.43 -10.63 14.10
CA LYS A 725 10.62 -9.94 15.09
C LYS A 725 10.83 -8.45 14.94
N PHE A 726 9.73 -7.69 14.90
CA PHE A 726 9.77 -6.23 14.83
C PHE A 726 10.64 -5.62 15.93
N SER A 727 10.67 -6.24 17.12
CA SER A 727 11.51 -5.84 18.26
C SER A 727 13.00 -5.85 18.02
N THR A 728 13.42 -6.78 17.18
CA THR A 728 14.82 -6.98 16.86
C THR A 728 15.25 -6.20 15.64
N PHE A 729 14.30 -5.54 14.95
CA PHE A 729 14.57 -4.81 13.73
C PHE A 729 15.32 -3.51 14.04
N ASN A 730 16.59 -3.47 13.64
CA ASN A 730 17.46 -2.34 13.89
C ASN A 730 18.57 -2.20 12.82
N SER A 731 19.51 -1.28 13.02
CA SER A 731 20.65 -1.04 12.13
C SER A 731 21.49 -2.29 11.88
N ALA A 732 21.66 -3.17 12.87
CA ALA A 732 22.39 -4.42 12.70
C ALA A 732 21.66 -5.37 11.73
N THR A 733 20.32 -5.37 11.73
CA THR A 733 19.53 -6.13 10.75
C THR A 733 19.82 -5.67 9.32
N LEU A 734 19.75 -4.35 9.06
CA LEU A 734 20.03 -3.80 7.73
C LEU A 734 21.50 -3.97 7.30
N ILE A 735 22.44 -3.91 8.25
CA ILE A 735 23.85 -4.25 8.02
C ILE A 735 24.00 -5.73 7.61
N SER A 736 23.30 -6.66 8.27
CA SER A 736 23.33 -8.09 7.96
C SER A 736 22.78 -8.38 6.57
N ILE A 737 21.70 -7.72 6.17
CA ILE A 737 21.14 -7.80 4.81
C ILE A 737 22.19 -7.36 3.78
N ASN A 738 22.85 -6.22 4.00
CA ASN A 738 23.90 -5.74 3.11
C ASN A 738 25.07 -6.72 3.01
N SER A 739 25.54 -7.26 4.15
CA SER A 739 26.60 -8.26 4.17
C SER A 739 26.23 -9.54 3.41
N THR A 740 24.96 -9.95 3.49
CA THR A 740 24.45 -11.12 2.75
C THR A 740 24.41 -10.84 1.24
N LEU A 741 23.94 -9.66 0.83
CA LEU A 741 23.95 -9.24 -0.58
C LEU A 741 25.38 -9.25 -1.15
N ILE A 742 26.35 -8.69 -0.43
CA ILE A 742 27.77 -8.70 -0.82
C ILE A 742 28.29 -10.13 -0.92
N THR A 743 27.96 -10.99 0.05
CA THR A 743 28.40 -12.39 0.06
C THR A 743 27.84 -13.16 -1.14
N ARG A 744 26.56 -12.97 -1.46
CA ARG A 744 25.92 -13.60 -2.62
C ARG A 744 26.49 -13.08 -3.93
N TYR A 745 26.76 -11.78 -4.05
CA TYR A 745 27.42 -11.21 -5.21
C TYR A 745 28.82 -11.80 -5.41
N ASN A 746 29.64 -11.87 -4.36
CA ASN A 746 30.97 -12.47 -4.43
C ASN A 746 30.89 -13.97 -4.81
N ALA A 747 29.94 -14.72 -4.25
CA ALA A 747 29.73 -16.12 -4.61
C ALA A 747 29.30 -16.29 -6.08
N PHE A 748 28.49 -15.36 -6.61
CA PHE A 748 28.15 -15.32 -8.04
C PHE A 748 29.40 -15.11 -8.90
N ILE A 749 30.25 -14.13 -8.56
CA ILE A 749 31.51 -13.86 -9.29
C ILE A 749 32.44 -15.07 -9.25
N GLU A 750 32.64 -15.68 -8.07
CA GLU A 750 33.44 -16.89 -7.91
C GLU A 750 32.87 -18.08 -8.73
N LYS A 751 31.54 -18.25 -8.75
CA LYS A 751 30.87 -19.29 -9.55
C LYS A 751 30.99 -19.03 -11.05
N ALA A 752 30.97 -17.77 -11.48
CA ALA A 752 31.16 -17.42 -12.88
C ALA A 752 32.55 -17.84 -13.38
N GLY A 753 33.59 -17.68 -12.53
CA GLY A 753 34.93 -18.25 -12.70
C GLY A 753 35.78 -17.68 -13.84
N THR A 754 35.18 -16.93 -14.75
CA THR A 754 35.81 -16.30 -15.91
C THR A 754 35.11 -14.99 -16.23
N GLU A 755 35.87 -13.98 -16.68
CA GLU A 755 35.31 -12.77 -17.27
C GLU A 755 34.49 -13.09 -18.54
N PRO A 756 33.42 -12.33 -18.84
CA PRO A 756 32.66 -12.51 -20.06
C PRO A 756 33.52 -12.18 -21.29
N GLN A 757 33.29 -12.90 -22.38
CA GLN A 757 33.97 -12.65 -23.65
C GLN A 757 33.41 -11.38 -24.29
N THR A 758 34.19 -10.71 -25.15
CA THR A 758 33.76 -9.50 -25.86
C THR A 758 33.53 -9.81 -27.33
N PHE A 759 32.39 -9.37 -27.87
CA PHE A 759 32.09 -9.41 -29.29
C PHE A 759 32.03 -7.99 -29.85
N ASN A 760 32.63 -7.77 -31.02
CA ASN A 760 32.73 -6.46 -31.64
C ASN A 760 32.06 -6.44 -33.02
N GLY A 761 30.96 -5.69 -33.14
CA GLY A 761 30.33 -5.39 -34.42
C GLY A 761 29.45 -6.50 -34.99
N LEU A 762 28.60 -7.12 -34.15
CA LEU A 762 27.59 -8.07 -34.63
C LEU A 762 26.54 -7.33 -35.46
N ARG A 763 26.31 -7.79 -36.69
CA ARG A 763 25.33 -7.20 -37.60
C ARG A 763 23.96 -7.85 -37.42
N TYR A 764 22.92 -7.03 -37.27
CA TYR A 764 21.51 -7.45 -37.28
C TYR A 764 20.77 -6.71 -38.40
N ASP A 765 20.43 -7.44 -39.46
CA ASP A 765 19.75 -6.88 -40.64
C ASP A 765 18.25 -6.69 -40.41
N ILE A 766 17.76 -5.49 -40.76
CA ILE A 766 16.35 -5.13 -40.65
C ILE A 766 15.56 -5.75 -41.82
N ASP A 767 14.31 -6.16 -41.57
CA ASP A 767 13.44 -6.70 -42.62
C ASP A 767 13.20 -5.70 -43.75
N GLU A 768 13.11 -6.22 -44.97
CA GLU A 768 12.86 -5.45 -46.19
C GLU A 768 11.61 -4.56 -46.06
N MET A 769 10.57 -5.05 -45.41
CA MET A 769 9.35 -4.29 -45.14
C MET A 769 9.61 -3.00 -44.31
N TYR A 770 10.55 -3.01 -43.36
CA TYR A 770 10.90 -1.80 -42.61
C TYR A 770 11.83 -0.88 -43.43
N VAL A 771 12.65 -1.45 -44.32
CA VAL A 771 13.47 -0.68 -45.27
C VAL A 771 12.57 0.09 -46.25
N ASP A 772 11.51 -0.54 -46.76
CA ASP A 772 10.52 0.11 -47.62
C ASP A 772 9.85 1.28 -46.91
N MET A 773 9.47 1.13 -45.63
CA MET A 773 8.93 2.23 -44.83
C MET A 773 9.92 3.39 -44.62
N ILE A 774 11.22 3.10 -44.54
CA ILE A 774 12.26 4.14 -44.48
C ILE A 774 12.39 4.85 -45.83
N GLN A 775 12.31 4.13 -46.96
CA GLN A 775 12.33 4.73 -48.29
C GLN A 775 11.13 5.66 -48.52
N ASP A 776 9.94 5.22 -48.10
CA ASP A 776 8.69 5.96 -48.25
C ASP A 776 8.71 7.30 -47.51
N SER A 777 9.54 7.46 -46.48
CA SER A 777 9.69 8.74 -45.78
C SER A 777 10.37 9.80 -46.66
N GLY A 778 11.12 9.40 -47.69
CA GLY A 778 11.66 10.31 -48.70
C GLY A 778 12.53 11.41 -48.09
N THR A 779 12.07 12.66 -48.18
CA THR A 779 12.76 13.82 -47.57
C THR A 779 12.28 14.15 -46.17
N ASP A 780 11.21 13.50 -45.73
CA ASP A 780 10.64 13.66 -44.40
C ASP A 780 11.43 12.76 -43.44
N GLY A 781 11.83 13.31 -42.30
CA GLY A 781 12.49 12.54 -41.26
C GLY A 781 11.64 11.35 -40.80
N ILE A 782 12.25 10.41 -40.09
CA ILE A 782 11.57 9.19 -39.65
C ILE A 782 11.83 8.92 -38.18
N THR A 783 10.81 8.44 -37.48
CA THR A 783 10.93 7.84 -36.15
C THR A 783 10.25 6.48 -36.21
N HIS A 784 10.98 5.42 -35.88
CA HIS A 784 10.42 4.07 -35.95
C HIS A 784 11.00 3.15 -34.88
N THR A 785 10.17 2.21 -34.41
CA THR A 785 10.51 1.24 -33.37
C THR A 785 10.63 -0.15 -33.97
N ILE A 786 11.74 -0.82 -33.67
CA ILE A 786 12.07 -2.16 -34.14
C ILE A 786 12.23 -3.05 -32.92
N GLU A 787 11.51 -4.16 -32.88
CA GLU A 787 11.71 -5.20 -31.86
C GLU A 787 12.84 -6.14 -32.30
N ILE A 788 13.77 -6.40 -31.37
CA ILE A 788 14.79 -7.44 -31.53
C ILE A 788 14.44 -8.55 -30.54
N PRO A 789 13.81 -9.64 -31.01
CA PRO A 789 13.37 -10.71 -30.12
C PRO A 789 14.55 -11.61 -29.71
N VAL A 790 14.40 -12.29 -28.58
CA VAL A 790 15.34 -13.35 -28.14
C VAL A 790 15.32 -14.54 -29.10
N PHE A 791 14.13 -14.90 -29.59
CA PHE A 791 13.91 -15.97 -30.54
C PHE A 791 13.07 -15.46 -31.70
N ASP A 792 13.54 -15.69 -32.92
CA ASP A 792 12.79 -15.46 -34.15
C ASP A 792 12.62 -16.81 -34.87
N ILE A 793 11.37 -17.23 -35.07
CA ILE A 793 11.03 -18.49 -35.76
C ILE A 793 11.26 -18.40 -37.29
N HIS A 794 11.44 -17.20 -37.82
CA HIS A 794 11.57 -16.92 -39.26
C HIS A 794 12.99 -16.57 -39.68
N LYS A 795 13.88 -16.23 -38.73
CA LYS A 795 15.28 -15.90 -39.00
C LYS A 795 16.23 -16.54 -37.97
N PRO A 796 17.39 -17.06 -38.41
CA PRO A 796 18.45 -17.45 -37.50
C PRO A 796 18.86 -16.25 -36.64
N ASN A 797 18.78 -16.36 -35.32
CA ASN A 797 19.22 -15.32 -34.41
C ASN A 797 20.74 -15.10 -34.59
N PRO A 798 21.22 -13.91 -35.03
CA PRO A 798 22.63 -13.66 -35.25
C PRO A 798 23.46 -13.67 -33.96
N PHE A 799 22.81 -13.53 -32.79
CA PHE A 799 23.46 -13.68 -31.48
C PHE A 799 23.80 -15.14 -31.16
N GLY A 800 23.30 -16.13 -31.91
CA GLY A 800 23.75 -17.53 -31.83
C GLY A 800 23.59 -18.15 -30.44
N SER A 801 24.59 -18.93 -30.01
CA SER A 801 24.69 -19.58 -28.69
C SER A 801 25.24 -18.66 -27.59
N MET A 802 25.09 -17.35 -27.75
CA MET A 802 25.55 -16.35 -26.79
C MET A 802 24.42 -16.00 -25.81
N VAL A 803 24.74 -16.00 -24.52
CA VAL A 803 23.82 -15.71 -23.43
C VAL A 803 24.41 -14.62 -22.53
N ASP A 804 23.55 -14.04 -21.69
CA ASP A 804 23.87 -12.92 -20.80
C ASP A 804 24.62 -11.82 -21.57
N ILE A 805 24.01 -11.42 -22.69
CA ILE A 805 24.57 -10.44 -23.61
C ILE A 805 24.38 -9.04 -23.03
N ARG A 806 25.48 -8.33 -22.83
CA ARG A 806 25.53 -6.99 -22.23
C ARG A 806 26.20 -5.98 -23.16
N LEU A 807 25.40 -5.10 -23.73
CA LEU A 807 25.83 -4.08 -24.68
C LEU A 807 26.79 -3.07 -24.07
N THR A 808 27.76 -2.69 -24.89
CA THR A 808 28.66 -1.56 -24.66
C THR A 808 28.43 -0.49 -25.73
N LYS A 809 28.08 -0.91 -26.95
CA LYS A 809 27.85 0.00 -28.07
C LYS A 809 26.74 -0.51 -28.98
N VAL A 810 25.97 0.42 -29.51
CA VAL A 810 24.98 0.17 -30.54
C VAL A 810 25.13 1.21 -31.65
N ARG A 811 25.03 0.78 -32.90
CA ARG A 811 25.00 1.67 -34.06
C ARG A 811 23.86 1.25 -34.97
N PHE A 812 23.37 2.18 -35.76
CA PHE A 812 22.35 1.91 -36.76
C PHE A 812 22.73 2.59 -38.06
N TYR A 813 22.77 1.83 -39.15
CA TYR A 813 23.21 2.31 -40.46
C TYR A 813 22.06 2.27 -41.46
N LEU A 814 21.96 3.33 -42.25
CA LEU A 814 21.04 3.47 -43.38
C LEU A 814 21.84 3.61 -44.68
N ASP A 815 22.03 2.50 -45.40
CA ASP A 815 22.83 2.47 -46.62
C ASP A 815 22.06 3.12 -47.77
N GLY A 816 22.56 4.26 -48.27
CA GLY A 816 21.93 5.00 -49.37
C GLY A 816 21.19 6.27 -48.95
N ALA A 817 21.13 6.57 -47.65
CA ALA A 817 20.71 7.88 -47.15
C ALA A 817 21.62 8.99 -47.72
N LYS A 818 21.10 10.22 -47.82
CA LYS A 818 21.87 11.40 -48.24
C LYS A 818 21.55 12.59 -47.36
N THR A 819 22.56 13.44 -47.16
CA THR A 819 22.43 14.77 -46.53
C THR A 819 23.43 15.72 -47.20
N ASP A 820 23.17 17.03 -47.15
CA ASP A 820 24.08 18.06 -47.66
C ASP A 820 25.37 18.14 -46.84
N SER A 821 25.30 17.77 -45.56
CA SER A 821 26.45 17.80 -44.66
C SER A 821 27.38 16.59 -44.81
N HIS A 822 26.97 15.57 -45.58
CA HIS A 822 27.63 14.27 -45.68
C HIS A 822 27.65 13.46 -44.37
N PHE A 823 26.97 13.93 -43.32
CA PHE A 823 26.78 13.21 -42.07
C PHE A 823 25.31 12.86 -41.87
N LEU A 824 25.07 11.69 -41.30
CA LEU A 824 23.76 11.31 -40.79
C LEU A 824 23.82 11.36 -39.26
N ASP A 825 23.01 12.22 -38.64
CA ASP A 825 22.78 12.29 -37.21
C ASP A 825 21.47 11.57 -36.88
N LEU A 826 21.56 10.57 -36.01
CA LEU A 826 20.41 9.80 -35.58
C LEU A 826 20.44 9.56 -34.07
N THR A 827 19.25 9.52 -33.49
CA THR A 827 19.03 9.21 -32.09
C THR A 827 18.59 7.76 -31.98
N LEU A 828 19.23 6.98 -31.12
CA LEU A 828 18.84 5.62 -30.78
C LEU A 828 18.30 5.59 -29.35
N LYS A 829 17.16 4.92 -29.17
CA LYS A 829 16.51 4.77 -27.87
C LYS A 829 16.25 3.29 -27.59
N HIS A 830 16.89 2.77 -26.56
CA HIS A 830 16.49 1.51 -25.92
C HIS A 830 15.24 1.79 -25.08
N GLN A 831 14.12 1.11 -25.34
CA GLN A 831 12.83 1.45 -24.70
C GLN A 831 12.74 1.06 -23.23
N GLY A 832 13.70 0.30 -22.71
CA GLY A 832 13.86 0.06 -21.27
C GLY A 832 13.32 -1.29 -20.80
N LYS A 833 12.36 -1.87 -21.52
CA LYS A 833 11.98 -3.27 -21.33
C LYS A 833 12.96 -4.18 -22.07
N GLU A 834 13.59 -5.12 -21.39
CA GLU A 834 14.57 -6.02 -21.99
C GLU A 834 14.42 -7.45 -21.48
N THR A 835 14.97 -8.37 -22.27
CA THR A 835 15.05 -9.78 -21.90
C THR A 835 16.51 -10.23 -21.95
N ILE A 836 16.94 -11.01 -20.96
CA ILE A 836 18.29 -11.57 -20.88
C ILE A 836 18.20 -13.06 -20.60
N LEU A 837 18.99 -13.85 -21.32
CA LEU A 837 19.12 -15.29 -21.10
C LEU A 837 20.28 -15.58 -20.17
N ASN A 838 20.13 -16.52 -19.23
CA ASN A 838 21.26 -17.03 -18.44
C ASN A 838 21.97 -18.19 -19.16
N LYS A 839 22.98 -18.79 -18.51
CA LYS A 839 23.76 -19.93 -19.06
C LYS A 839 22.95 -21.22 -19.25
N GLN A 840 21.73 -21.27 -18.74
CA GLN A 840 20.78 -22.37 -18.86
C GLN A 840 19.66 -22.07 -19.88
N ASP A 841 19.81 -21.00 -20.67
CA ASP A 841 18.78 -20.46 -21.58
C ASP A 841 17.46 -20.07 -20.88
N GLU A 842 17.50 -19.85 -19.56
CA GLU A 842 16.34 -19.34 -18.83
C GLU A 842 16.17 -17.85 -19.08
N ARG A 843 14.90 -17.46 -19.29
CA ARG A 843 14.50 -16.09 -19.61
C ARG A 843 14.34 -15.23 -18.36
N PHE A 844 14.95 -14.05 -18.39
CA PHE A 844 14.77 -13.00 -17.38
C PHE A 844 14.30 -11.72 -18.06
N ASP A 845 13.16 -11.20 -17.62
CA ASP A 845 12.60 -9.95 -18.13
C ASP A 845 12.83 -8.83 -17.11
N PHE A 846 13.26 -7.67 -17.61
CA PHE A 846 13.57 -6.49 -16.80
C PHE A 846 12.97 -5.23 -17.42
N VAL A 847 12.75 -4.22 -16.58
CA VAL A 847 12.35 -2.88 -16.99
C VAL A 847 13.30 -1.86 -16.37
N HIS A 848 13.74 -0.88 -17.13
CA HIS A 848 14.53 0.25 -16.62
C HIS A 848 14.21 1.51 -17.41
N ASP A 849 14.69 2.66 -16.95
CA ASP A 849 14.47 3.92 -17.66
C ASP A 849 15.09 3.87 -19.07
N PRO A 850 14.40 4.39 -20.10
CA PRO A 850 14.89 4.32 -21.46
C PRO A 850 16.29 4.94 -21.62
N LEU A 851 17.14 4.29 -22.42
CA LEU A 851 18.48 4.81 -22.72
C LEU A 851 18.47 5.48 -24.07
N ILE A 852 18.88 6.73 -24.11
CA ILE A 852 19.01 7.51 -25.34
C ILE A 852 20.50 7.71 -25.63
N THR A 853 20.93 7.30 -26.80
CA THR A 853 22.29 7.56 -27.31
C THR A 853 22.22 8.21 -28.68
N LYS A 854 23.22 9.02 -28.99
CA LYS A 854 23.34 9.65 -30.31
C LYS A 854 24.37 8.89 -31.13
N PHE A 855 24.06 8.71 -32.40
CA PHE A 855 24.99 8.14 -33.35
C PHE A 855 25.08 9.08 -34.56
N ARG A 856 26.30 9.48 -34.91
CA ARG A 856 26.56 10.32 -36.07
C ARG A 856 27.74 9.77 -36.84
N TYR A 857 27.52 9.46 -38.12
CA TYR A 857 28.54 8.90 -39.01
C TYR A 857 28.58 9.63 -40.35
N ASN A 858 29.71 9.53 -41.04
CA ASN A 858 29.86 10.06 -42.39
C ASN A 858 29.25 9.06 -43.40
N ILE A 859 28.36 9.54 -44.26
CA ILE A 859 27.59 8.71 -45.19
C ILE A 859 28.47 8.20 -46.35
N ASP A 860 29.44 9.00 -46.79
CA ASP A 860 30.35 8.65 -47.90
C ASP A 860 31.42 7.66 -47.47
N ASN A 861 31.86 7.76 -46.22
CA ASN A 861 32.76 6.81 -45.59
C ASN A 861 32.28 6.52 -44.15
N PRO A 862 31.54 5.42 -43.92
CA PRO A 862 30.90 5.09 -42.64
C PRO A 862 31.88 4.73 -41.49
N MET A 863 33.08 5.31 -41.50
CA MET A 863 33.99 5.38 -40.37
C MET A 863 33.43 6.31 -39.27
N VAL A 864 33.47 5.82 -38.04
CA VAL A 864 32.92 6.49 -36.84
C VAL A 864 34.01 7.20 -36.04
N MET A 865 35.26 7.14 -36.50
CA MET A 865 36.41 7.77 -35.86
C MET A 865 36.93 8.92 -36.74
N GLY A 866 36.29 10.08 -36.65
CA GLY A 866 36.70 11.29 -37.36
C GLY A 866 36.11 12.56 -36.72
N PRO A 867 36.64 13.76 -37.04
CA PRO A 867 36.04 15.00 -36.57
C PRO A 867 34.56 15.10 -36.98
N GLY A 868 33.69 15.37 -36.01
CA GLY A 868 32.24 15.54 -36.25
C GLY A 868 31.41 14.26 -36.23
N THR A 869 31.97 13.10 -35.85
CA THR A 869 31.20 11.87 -35.56
C THR A 869 30.90 11.74 -34.07
N THR A 870 29.82 11.02 -33.76
CA THR A 870 29.42 10.65 -32.40
C THR A 870 29.15 9.15 -32.41
N ASP A 871 29.70 8.41 -31.46
CA ASP A 871 29.50 6.97 -31.37
C ASP A 871 28.32 6.64 -30.47
N GLY A 872 27.63 5.53 -30.74
CA GLY A 872 26.45 5.11 -29.99
C GLY A 872 26.83 4.31 -28.74
N ASP A 873 27.66 4.90 -27.89
CA ASP A 873 28.06 4.29 -26.62
C ASP A 873 26.84 4.18 -25.69
N VAL A 874 26.62 2.98 -25.14
CA VAL A 874 25.54 2.65 -24.18
C VAL A 874 26.08 2.01 -22.90
N GLY A 875 27.36 1.64 -22.89
CA GLY A 875 28.10 1.18 -21.72
C GLY A 875 29.60 1.11 -22.01
N SER A 876 30.44 1.16 -20.97
CA SER A 876 31.89 1.09 -21.10
C SER A 876 32.44 -0.29 -20.70
N VAL A 877 33.47 -0.76 -21.39
CA VAL A 877 34.25 -1.93 -20.97
C VAL A 877 35.19 -1.49 -19.85
N GLY A 878 34.97 -1.97 -18.63
CA GLY A 878 35.86 -1.72 -17.48
C GLY A 878 35.44 -0.60 -16.52
N GLU A 879 34.39 0.18 -16.80
CA GLU A 879 33.78 1.04 -15.76
C GLU A 879 32.53 0.38 -15.21
N ASP A 880 32.52 0.15 -13.90
CA ASP A 880 31.41 -0.47 -13.18
C ASP A 880 30.49 0.58 -12.54
N ARG A 881 30.16 1.66 -13.27
CA ARG A 881 29.26 2.72 -12.75
C ARG A 881 27.79 2.46 -13.08
N TYR A 882 27.52 1.97 -14.28
CA TYR A 882 26.18 1.73 -14.79
C TYR A 882 26.02 0.27 -15.19
N ALA A 883 24.84 -0.29 -14.94
CA ALA A 883 24.48 -1.61 -15.39
C ALA A 883 24.35 -1.63 -16.92
N LYS A 884 24.89 -2.66 -17.57
CA LYS A 884 24.84 -2.81 -19.03
C LYS A 884 23.54 -3.50 -19.46
N VAL A 885 22.91 -2.98 -20.50
CA VAL A 885 21.64 -3.50 -21.05
C VAL A 885 21.89 -4.54 -22.13
N GLY A 886 20.90 -5.37 -22.43
CA GLY A 886 20.91 -6.33 -23.50
C GLY A 886 20.42 -5.76 -24.85
N PRO A 887 20.56 -6.54 -25.92
CA PRO A 887 20.06 -6.17 -27.24
C PRO A 887 18.57 -6.48 -27.43
N PHE A 888 18.02 -7.42 -26.65
CA PHE A 888 16.69 -7.96 -26.83
C PHE A 888 15.63 -7.05 -26.20
N THR A 889 15.25 -6.03 -26.96
CA THR A 889 14.32 -4.98 -26.57
C THR A 889 13.64 -4.41 -27.82
N GLN A 890 12.81 -3.41 -27.61
CA GLN A 890 12.40 -2.47 -28.64
C GLN A 890 13.42 -1.32 -28.73
N TRP A 891 13.94 -1.12 -29.94
CA TRP A 891 14.82 -0.02 -30.28
C TRP A 891 14.09 0.99 -31.14
N THR A 892 14.04 2.24 -30.72
CA THR A 892 13.59 3.33 -31.58
C THR A 892 14.78 4.04 -32.18
N PHE A 893 14.78 4.21 -33.50
CA PHE A 893 15.68 5.13 -34.16
C PHE A 893 14.90 6.35 -34.65
N GLN A 894 15.55 7.51 -34.60
CA GLN A 894 14.99 8.77 -35.06
C GLN A 894 16.01 9.52 -35.90
N VAL A 895 15.56 9.95 -37.08
CA VAL A 895 16.28 10.84 -38.00
C VAL A 895 15.40 12.05 -38.24
N THR A 896 15.88 13.24 -37.89
CA THR A 896 15.13 14.50 -38.09
C THR A 896 15.77 15.35 -39.16
N THR A 897 14.97 16.12 -39.89
CA THR A 897 15.44 17.08 -40.90
C THR A 897 16.28 18.20 -40.29
N ASP A 898 15.97 18.62 -39.06
CA ASP A 898 16.67 19.70 -38.37
C ASP A 898 18.16 19.40 -38.12
N ASN A 899 18.47 18.13 -37.81
CA ASN A 899 19.84 17.67 -37.59
C ASN A 899 20.51 17.17 -38.88
N ASN A 900 19.75 17.03 -39.96
CA ASN A 900 20.20 16.44 -41.23
C ASN A 900 19.79 17.34 -42.41
N PRO A 901 20.52 18.44 -42.69
CA PRO A 901 20.23 19.31 -43.83
C PRO A 901 20.24 18.54 -45.15
N GLY A 902 19.23 18.75 -46.00
CA GLY A 902 19.11 18.06 -47.29
C GLY A 902 18.83 16.55 -47.18
N LEU A 903 18.25 16.09 -46.06
CA LEU A 903 17.92 14.68 -45.83
C LEU A 903 17.14 14.07 -46.99
N ASN A 904 17.60 12.91 -47.46
CA ASN A 904 16.89 12.06 -48.40
C ASN A 904 17.13 10.59 -48.09
N LEU A 905 16.06 9.91 -47.66
CA LEU A 905 15.99 8.50 -47.32
C LEU A 905 15.40 7.63 -48.44
N GLY A 906 14.86 8.23 -49.51
CA GLY A 906 14.22 7.52 -50.63
C GLY A 906 15.15 6.64 -51.48
N LYS A 907 16.45 6.61 -51.17
CA LYS A 907 17.45 5.71 -51.77
C LYS A 907 18.05 4.72 -50.78
N VAL A 908 17.54 4.66 -49.56
CA VAL A 908 17.99 3.70 -48.55
C VAL A 908 17.69 2.29 -49.03
N SER A 909 18.71 1.48 -49.25
CA SER A 909 18.57 0.12 -49.78
C SER A 909 18.71 -0.96 -48.72
N LYS A 910 19.32 -0.62 -47.57
CA LYS A 910 19.49 -1.52 -46.41
C LYS A 910 19.49 -0.70 -45.12
N ALA A 911 18.96 -1.32 -44.07
CA ALA A 911 19.08 -0.85 -42.70
C ALA A 911 19.56 -1.99 -41.80
N TYR A 912 20.46 -1.71 -40.87
CA TYR A 912 20.95 -2.72 -39.93
C TYR A 912 21.49 -2.10 -38.64
N PHE A 913 21.36 -2.84 -37.55
CA PHE A 913 22.08 -2.55 -36.31
C PHE A 913 23.47 -3.19 -36.33
N MET A 914 24.40 -2.55 -35.63
CA MET A 914 25.65 -3.16 -35.21
C MET A 914 25.78 -3.10 -33.69
N PHE A 915 26.10 -4.23 -33.07
CA PHE A 915 26.22 -4.36 -31.62
C PHE A 915 27.64 -4.71 -31.18
N TRP A 916 28.09 -4.08 -30.10
CA TRP A 916 29.25 -4.50 -29.33
C TRP A 916 28.79 -4.83 -27.92
N PHE A 917 29.29 -5.94 -27.40
CA PHE A 917 28.79 -6.47 -26.14
C PHE A 917 29.78 -7.43 -25.48
N THR A 918 29.52 -7.71 -24.21
CA THR A 918 30.09 -8.86 -23.51
C THR A 918 29.07 -9.99 -23.42
N TYR A 919 29.52 -11.25 -23.41
CA TYR A 919 28.64 -12.42 -23.39
C TYR A 919 29.30 -13.63 -22.70
N TYR A 920 28.49 -14.63 -22.39
CA TYR A 920 28.94 -15.99 -22.10
C TYR A 920 28.41 -16.97 -23.16
N GLU A 921 29.08 -18.10 -23.35
CA GLU A 921 28.57 -19.18 -24.21
C GLU A 921 27.62 -20.09 -23.41
N THR A 922 26.58 -20.60 -24.07
CA THR A 922 25.76 -21.71 -23.54
C THR A 922 26.63 -22.94 -23.30
N MET A 923 26.35 -23.71 -22.25
CA MET A 923 27.05 -24.98 -21.98
C MET A 923 26.76 -26.06 -23.02
#